data_AF-A0AAD4Z0V4-F1
#
_entry.id   AF-A0AAD4Z0V4-F1
#
_cell.length_a   1.000
_cell.length_b   1.000
_cell.length_c   1.000
_cell.angle_alpha   90.00
_cell.angle_beta   90.00
_cell.angle_gamma   90.00
#
_symmetry.space_group_name_H-M   'P 1'
#
loop_
_entity.id
_entity.type
_entity.pdbx_description
1 polymer ?
#
loop_
_entity_poly.entity_id
_entity_poly.type
_entity_poly.pdbx_seq_one_letter_code
_entity_poly.pdbx_strand_id
1 'polypeptide(L)'
;MPGLDRQLVEHKLPIKDGYLPVKQARRRMSMDTELKVKEEIERLLKAGFIRPAIYADWLANIVPVLKRKTGAVRICVDYRNLNKASPKDEYPMPMADMLIDGAAHNQMLSFMDGNAGYNQIMMAEQDIHKTAFMCPGHIGAFEYTVMPFGLRNAGATYQRAMNSIFHDMIGHSLEVYIDDVVIKSPEEGNHISSLKKAFLRMRQHKLKMNPKKCVFGVQAGNFLGFLVHQRGVEIDKNKAKSIMEALPPRNKKELQSLLGKINFLRRFISNSAGKIQPFSSLLKLKQEQTFKWEEQHQQAFQEIKDYLSNPPVLSPPKRGRPLKLYVSASEVSIGSLLVQDNKEGKEQAVYYLSRTLTEVERRYSAIERLCLALYFTAIKLRHYMLPHTIYIIAKTDLIKYMLTRPMLRGRIGKWTLALTEFTLRYVPQKAVKGQAVADFLADHPGEEIENMDSLDIANANLLTRAHVCLNNPIYSIHLTPWKLYFDGSKTDKASGAGVVLEEPLGIRHCYSFQLDFQCTNNRAEYEALIIGLEMLVELGIQSVEILGDSMLVLKQIAGEYKCLSPSLAVYLIAARNLLTEFRETTWEHIPREENFAANELAQVASGIQMPEDCVQRIIKIGRKSLPSVLTRGMEIEVNSALITKDDWREPIMTYLQYPTLPSEKRVRIMATNYLMWNEDLVRKSKDEVLLRCLGKTEYMKVMGETHEGICGAHQGGRKMCWLIRRYGYFWPTMLKDCINYSKGCEACQRHGPIQQAPSVPMNPVVKPWPFRGWAMDLIGKIYPASSQQHCFIIVATDYFTKWVEAKPIKTTTSQEIITFIEEQIIQRFGIPESITTDRGSSFISRDMLDMAEAFKFKLLQSTPYYAQANGQAESSNKNFQKRSNWHDSLCSNLRP
;
A
#
# COMPACT_ATOMS: atom_id res chain seq x y z
N MET A 1 21.49 -51.00 5.97
CA MET A 1 20.08 -51.19 6.42
C MET A 1 19.19 -51.16 5.17
N PRO A 2 18.28 -52.13 4.96
CA PRO A 2 17.33 -52.01 3.84
C PRO A 2 16.31 -50.92 4.18
N GLY A 3 16.23 -49.90 3.32
CA GLY A 3 15.27 -48.80 3.42
C GLY A 3 13.94 -49.13 2.73
N LEU A 4 13.23 -48.09 2.28
CA LEU A 4 12.04 -48.22 1.45
C LEU A 4 12.39 -48.92 0.11
N ASP A 5 11.43 -49.65 -0.44
CA ASP A 5 11.59 -50.31 -1.73
C ASP A 5 11.81 -49.27 -2.85
N ARG A 6 12.74 -49.55 -3.77
CA ARG A 6 13.01 -48.70 -4.94
C ARG A 6 11.80 -48.60 -5.86
N GLN A 7 10.96 -49.64 -5.92
CA GLN A 7 9.72 -49.60 -6.69
C GLN A 7 8.70 -48.60 -6.11
N LEU A 8 8.75 -48.36 -4.80
CA LEU A 8 7.86 -47.40 -4.14
C LEU A 8 8.37 -45.97 -4.35
N VAL A 9 9.65 -45.73 -4.08
CA VAL A 9 10.25 -44.40 -4.19
C VAL A 9 11.76 -44.46 -4.39
N GLU A 10 12.25 -43.62 -5.27
CA GLU A 10 13.67 -43.30 -5.43
C GLU A 10 13.85 -41.78 -5.56
N HIS A 11 14.98 -41.26 -5.08
CA HIS A 11 15.29 -39.85 -5.24
C HIS A 11 16.07 -39.60 -6.54
N LYS A 12 15.54 -38.72 -7.38
CA LYS A 12 16.16 -38.30 -8.64
C LYS A 12 16.71 -36.88 -8.54
N LEU A 13 17.80 -36.63 -9.23
CA LEU A 13 18.46 -35.33 -9.37
C LEU A 13 18.54 -34.93 -10.85
N PRO A 14 17.39 -34.54 -11.45
CA PRO A 14 17.42 -33.92 -12.76
C PRO A 14 18.26 -32.64 -12.71
N ILE A 15 18.99 -32.37 -13.79
CA ILE A 15 19.82 -31.18 -13.98
C ILE A 15 19.21 -30.38 -15.13
N LYS A 16 19.10 -29.06 -14.97
CA LYS A 16 18.61 -28.17 -16.03
C LYS A 16 19.55 -28.19 -17.23
N ASP A 17 18.98 -28.11 -18.42
CA ASP A 17 19.76 -28.04 -19.66
C ASP A 17 20.74 -26.86 -19.64
N GLY A 18 21.97 -27.11 -20.08
CA GLY A 18 23.06 -26.12 -20.11
C GLY A 18 23.78 -25.86 -18.76
N TYR A 19 23.40 -26.52 -17.66
CA TYR A 19 24.15 -26.40 -16.40
C TYR A 19 25.36 -27.35 -16.36
N LEU A 20 26.55 -26.78 -16.21
CA LEU A 20 27.80 -27.53 -16.08
C LEU A 20 28.02 -28.03 -14.64
N PRO A 21 28.62 -29.22 -14.45
CA PRO A 21 29.04 -29.72 -13.15
C PRO A 21 30.04 -28.79 -12.45
N VAL A 22 29.91 -28.65 -11.12
CA VAL A 22 30.79 -27.79 -10.33
C VAL A 22 31.59 -28.60 -9.32
N LYS A 23 32.92 -28.42 -9.36
CA LYS A 23 33.85 -28.93 -8.35
C LYS A 23 34.25 -27.80 -7.41
N GLN A 24 33.86 -27.90 -6.14
CA GLN A 24 34.19 -26.87 -5.15
C GLN A 24 35.67 -26.96 -4.75
N ALA A 25 36.27 -25.82 -4.42
CA ALA A 25 37.61 -25.80 -3.83
C ALA A 25 37.60 -26.46 -2.44
N ARG A 26 38.63 -27.23 -2.13
CA ARG A 26 38.75 -27.97 -0.87
C ARG A 26 38.85 -27.04 0.34
N ARG A 27 38.05 -27.32 1.38
CA ARG A 27 38.14 -26.64 2.67
C ARG A 27 39.16 -27.31 3.60
N ARG A 28 39.93 -26.50 4.32
CA ARG A 28 40.84 -26.94 5.38
C ARG A 28 40.10 -27.02 6.71
N MET A 29 40.44 -27.98 7.56
CA MET A 29 39.83 -28.19 8.88
C MET A 29 40.91 -28.42 9.93
N SER A 30 40.57 -28.19 11.20
CA SER A 30 41.44 -28.55 12.32
C SER A 30 41.54 -30.07 12.50
N MET A 31 42.69 -30.56 12.95
CA MET A 31 42.96 -31.98 13.12
C MET A 31 41.94 -32.72 14.01
N ASP A 32 41.48 -32.10 15.11
CA ASP A 32 40.43 -32.67 15.98
C ASP A 32 39.11 -32.92 15.23
N THR A 33 38.74 -31.99 14.35
CA THR A 33 37.53 -32.13 13.53
C THR A 33 37.72 -33.19 12.45
N GLU A 34 38.92 -33.32 11.87
CA GLU A 34 39.21 -34.35 10.86
C GLU A 34 39.07 -35.77 11.41
N LEU A 35 39.53 -36.03 12.64
CA LEU A 35 39.39 -37.33 13.31
C LEU A 35 37.91 -37.70 13.49
N LYS A 36 37.10 -36.78 14.00
CA LYS A 36 35.64 -37.00 14.20
C LYS A 36 34.91 -37.17 12.87
N VAL A 37 35.34 -36.47 11.82
CA VAL A 37 34.81 -36.67 10.47
C VAL A 37 35.16 -38.07 9.96
N LYS A 38 36.39 -38.54 10.17
CA LYS A 38 36.82 -39.89 9.76
C LYS A 38 35.95 -40.97 10.42
N GLU A 39 35.73 -40.88 11.72
CA GLU A 39 34.85 -41.81 12.46
C GLU A 39 33.43 -41.85 11.89
N GLU A 40 32.85 -40.68 11.58
CA GLU A 40 31.49 -40.60 11.02
C GLU A 40 31.43 -41.12 9.57
N ILE A 41 32.47 -40.90 8.75
CA ILE A 41 32.57 -41.47 7.40
C ILE A 41 32.67 -42.99 7.45
N GLU A 42 33.50 -43.54 8.34
CA GLU A 42 33.60 -44.99 8.54
C GLU A 42 32.27 -45.59 8.97
N ARG A 43 31.52 -44.89 9.84
CA ARG A 43 30.16 -45.30 10.24
C ARG A 43 29.19 -45.31 9.05
N LEU A 44 29.24 -44.29 8.18
CA LEU A 44 28.40 -44.20 6.98
C LEU A 44 28.75 -45.28 5.94
N LEU A 45 30.05 -45.59 5.77
CA LEU A 45 30.53 -46.67 4.91
C LEU A 45 30.06 -48.04 5.42
N LYS A 46 30.26 -48.34 6.71
CA LYS A 46 29.79 -49.59 7.36
C LYS A 46 28.27 -49.74 7.25
N ALA A 47 27.53 -48.63 7.27
CA ALA A 47 26.08 -48.64 7.09
C ALA A 47 25.63 -48.86 5.62
N GLY A 48 26.55 -48.71 4.65
CA GLY A 48 26.28 -48.78 3.22
C GLY A 48 25.59 -47.54 2.64
N PHE A 49 25.62 -46.41 3.34
CA PHE A 49 24.98 -45.16 2.91
C PHE A 49 25.80 -44.35 1.92
N ILE A 50 27.12 -44.57 1.93
CA ILE A 50 28.07 -43.95 1.01
C ILE A 50 29.00 -45.01 0.44
N ARG A 51 29.61 -44.70 -0.70
CA ARG A 51 30.70 -45.50 -1.30
C ARG A 51 31.81 -44.58 -1.81
N PRO A 52 33.05 -45.07 -2.00
CA PRO A 52 34.12 -44.29 -2.59
C PRO A 52 33.72 -43.76 -3.98
N ALA A 53 33.98 -42.48 -4.22
CA ALA A 53 33.77 -41.87 -5.53
C ALA A 53 35.03 -42.08 -6.39
N ILE A 54 34.86 -42.56 -7.63
CA ILE A 54 35.99 -42.84 -8.54
C ILE A 54 36.22 -41.64 -9.48
N TYR A 55 35.17 -41.24 -10.22
CA TYR A 55 35.20 -40.12 -11.16
C TYR A 55 34.04 -39.18 -10.87
N ALA A 56 34.29 -38.14 -10.05
CA ALA A 56 33.27 -37.20 -9.63
C ALA A 56 33.25 -35.94 -10.52
N ASP A 57 32.16 -35.75 -11.28
CA ASP A 57 31.90 -34.53 -12.05
C ASP A 57 31.43 -33.39 -11.16
N TRP A 58 30.52 -33.73 -10.23
CA TRP A 58 30.09 -32.85 -9.15
C TRP A 58 30.93 -33.13 -7.92
N LEU A 59 31.40 -32.08 -7.24
CA LEU A 59 32.21 -32.28 -6.04
C LEU A 59 31.93 -31.21 -5.00
N ALA A 60 31.26 -31.60 -3.91
CA ALA A 60 30.86 -30.71 -2.83
C ALA A 60 31.76 -30.83 -1.58
N ASN A 61 31.84 -29.77 -0.77
CA ASN A 61 32.49 -29.83 0.53
C ASN A 61 31.54 -30.32 1.62
N ILE A 62 32.10 -30.99 2.62
CA ILE A 62 31.39 -31.25 3.87
C ILE A 62 31.39 -30.03 4.81
N VAL A 63 30.40 -29.99 5.69
CA VAL A 63 30.19 -29.04 6.77
C VAL A 63 29.93 -29.85 8.05
N PRO A 64 30.93 -30.02 8.93
CA PRO A 64 30.78 -30.80 10.15
C PRO A 64 29.88 -30.10 11.19
N VAL A 65 28.74 -30.73 11.40
CA VAL A 65 27.67 -30.56 12.39
C VAL A 65 27.97 -30.96 13.84
N LEU A 66 28.62 -30.18 14.71
CA LEU A 66 28.79 -30.59 16.11
C LEU A 66 27.45 -30.61 16.87
N LYS A 67 27.02 -31.79 17.32
CA LYS A 67 25.85 -31.94 18.20
C LYS A 67 26.23 -31.60 19.62
N ARG A 68 25.84 -30.40 20.08
CA ARG A 68 26.13 -29.88 21.42
C ARG A 68 25.77 -30.85 22.57
N LYS A 69 24.70 -31.64 22.43
CA LYS A 69 24.24 -32.58 23.48
C LYS A 69 25.05 -33.87 23.58
N THR A 70 25.67 -34.33 22.48
CA THR A 70 26.30 -35.66 22.41
C THR A 70 27.78 -35.62 22.04
N GLY A 71 28.33 -34.45 21.68
CA GLY A 71 29.70 -34.31 21.16
C GLY A 71 29.91 -34.86 19.75
N ALA A 72 29.04 -35.77 19.28
CA ALA A 72 29.09 -36.37 17.95
C ALA A 72 28.98 -35.35 16.80
N VAL A 73 29.70 -35.62 15.71
CA VAL A 73 29.64 -34.84 14.47
C VAL A 73 28.60 -35.42 13.52
N ARG A 74 27.74 -34.57 12.95
CA ARG A 74 26.87 -34.91 11.81
C ARG A 74 27.49 -34.32 10.55
N ILE A 75 27.72 -35.13 9.53
CA ILE A 75 28.22 -34.63 8.25
C ILE A 75 27.05 -34.07 7.43
N CYS A 76 27.10 -32.77 7.14
CA CYS A 76 26.22 -32.10 6.18
C CYS A 76 27.02 -31.79 4.92
N VAL A 77 26.46 -32.00 3.72
CA VAL A 77 27.16 -31.69 2.47
C VAL A 77 26.63 -30.39 1.88
N ASP A 78 27.53 -29.53 1.39
CA ASP A 78 27.21 -28.24 0.80
C ASP A 78 26.76 -28.38 -0.66
N TYR A 79 25.54 -28.87 -0.86
CA TYR A 79 24.92 -29.06 -2.18
C TYR A 79 24.39 -27.76 -2.82
N ARG A 80 24.81 -26.55 -2.39
CA ARG A 80 24.27 -25.30 -2.94
C ARG A 80 24.38 -25.19 -4.46
N ASN A 81 25.51 -25.62 -5.05
CA ASN A 81 25.69 -25.59 -6.51
C ASN A 81 24.78 -26.60 -7.21
N LEU A 82 24.72 -27.83 -6.69
CA LEU A 82 23.87 -28.90 -7.20
C LEU A 82 22.37 -28.53 -7.11
N ASN A 83 21.94 -27.94 -5.98
CA ASN A 83 20.57 -27.48 -5.76
C ASN A 83 20.15 -26.32 -6.69
N LYS A 84 21.09 -25.50 -7.15
CA LYS A 84 20.83 -24.45 -8.16
C LYS A 84 20.62 -25.06 -9.55
N ALA A 85 21.39 -26.09 -9.87
CA ALA A 85 21.32 -26.81 -11.14
C ALA A 85 20.08 -27.70 -11.25
N SER A 86 19.56 -28.20 -10.12
CA SER A 86 18.35 -29.03 -10.12
C SER A 86 17.06 -28.18 -10.17
N PRO A 87 16.07 -28.52 -11.02
CA PRO A 87 14.76 -27.90 -10.99
C PRO A 87 14.05 -28.18 -9.66
N LYS A 88 13.19 -27.25 -9.23
CA LYS A 88 12.42 -27.42 -8.01
C LYS A 88 11.31 -28.42 -8.27
N ASP A 89 11.16 -29.42 -7.40
CA ASP A 89 9.98 -30.27 -7.35
C ASP A 89 8.83 -29.48 -6.72
N GLU A 90 7.74 -29.26 -7.47
CA GLU A 90 6.57 -28.52 -7.02
C GLU A 90 5.54 -29.39 -6.28
N TYR A 91 5.98 -30.54 -5.76
CA TYR A 91 5.13 -31.41 -4.94
C TYR A 91 4.48 -30.62 -3.78
N PRO A 92 3.15 -30.73 -3.60
CA PRO A 92 2.44 -29.95 -2.59
C PRO A 92 2.80 -30.45 -1.19
N MET A 93 3.46 -29.59 -0.41
CA MET A 93 3.72 -29.86 0.99
C MET A 93 2.47 -29.54 1.82
N PRO A 94 2.09 -30.40 2.79
CA PRO A 94 0.96 -30.12 3.66
C PRO A 94 1.21 -28.86 4.50
N MET A 95 0.14 -28.08 4.73
CA MET A 95 0.21 -26.91 5.59
C MET A 95 0.39 -27.33 7.04
N ALA A 96 1.52 -26.97 7.66
CA ALA A 96 1.84 -27.36 9.04
C ALA A 96 0.72 -27.01 10.03
N ASP A 97 0.11 -25.83 9.90
CA ASP A 97 -1.00 -25.41 10.77
C ASP A 97 -2.19 -26.37 10.70
N MET A 98 -2.54 -26.89 9.52
CA MET A 98 -3.64 -27.86 9.36
C MET A 98 -3.32 -29.22 9.99
N LEU A 99 -2.06 -29.65 9.95
CA LEU A 99 -1.63 -30.90 10.58
C LEU A 99 -1.67 -30.79 12.10
N ILE A 100 -1.20 -29.67 12.64
CA ILE A 100 -1.24 -29.36 14.07
C ILE A 100 -2.70 -29.34 14.56
N ASP A 101 -3.56 -28.63 13.82
CA ASP A 101 -4.97 -28.51 14.11
C ASP A 101 -5.70 -29.86 13.99
N GLY A 102 -5.32 -30.67 13.00
CA GLY A 102 -5.81 -32.03 12.83
C GLY A 102 -5.43 -32.96 13.99
N ALA A 103 -4.25 -32.80 14.58
CA ALA A 103 -3.80 -33.59 15.72
C ALA A 103 -4.45 -33.18 17.05
N ALA A 104 -4.85 -31.91 17.21
CA ALA A 104 -5.49 -31.44 18.44
C ALA A 104 -6.88 -32.07 18.68
N HIS A 105 -7.44 -31.86 19.87
CA HIS A 105 -8.75 -32.38 20.31
C HIS A 105 -8.91 -33.90 20.37
N ASN A 106 -7.86 -34.66 20.05
CA ASN A 106 -7.83 -36.10 20.25
C ASN A 106 -7.46 -36.43 21.69
N GLN A 107 -8.11 -37.44 22.27
CA GLN A 107 -7.84 -37.89 23.63
C GLN A 107 -6.49 -38.61 23.71
N MET A 108 -6.11 -39.33 22.65
CA MET A 108 -4.90 -40.15 22.61
C MET A 108 -4.04 -39.87 21.38
N LEU A 109 -2.75 -39.66 21.61
CA LEU A 109 -1.75 -39.32 20.61
C LEU A 109 -0.54 -40.24 20.72
N SER A 110 0.03 -40.59 19.57
CA SER A 110 1.32 -41.27 19.48
C SER A 110 2.20 -40.58 18.46
N PHE A 111 3.39 -40.16 18.87
CA PHE A 111 4.36 -39.43 18.07
C PHE A 111 5.49 -40.37 17.65
N MET A 112 5.85 -40.37 16.38
CA MET A 112 6.93 -41.19 15.84
C MET A 112 7.81 -40.36 14.91
N ASP A 113 9.11 -40.65 14.95
CA ASP A 113 10.15 -39.98 14.16
C ASP A 113 10.90 -41.02 13.32
N GLY A 114 11.09 -40.73 12.04
CA GLY A 114 11.79 -41.62 11.12
C GLY A 114 13.24 -41.91 11.52
N ASN A 115 13.65 -43.17 11.57
CA ASN A 115 15.04 -43.53 11.89
C ASN A 115 15.97 -43.17 10.72
N ALA A 116 16.95 -42.30 10.94
CA ALA A 116 17.82 -41.79 9.87
C ALA A 116 17.02 -41.30 8.64
N GLY A 117 15.87 -40.64 8.87
CA GLY A 117 14.84 -40.24 7.91
C GLY A 117 15.21 -40.35 6.43
N TYR A 118 15.86 -39.32 5.88
CA TYR A 118 16.22 -39.22 4.46
C TYR A 118 17.00 -40.43 3.91
N ASN A 119 17.88 -41.03 4.70
CA ASN A 119 18.74 -42.14 4.31
C ASN A 119 17.99 -43.47 4.09
N GLN A 120 16.67 -43.52 4.38
CA GLN A 120 15.83 -44.69 4.07
C GLN A 120 15.38 -44.74 2.60
N ILE A 121 15.52 -43.64 1.85
CA ILE A 121 15.17 -43.59 0.42
C ILE A 121 16.46 -43.75 -0.39
N MET A 122 16.43 -44.61 -1.40
CA MET A 122 17.58 -44.83 -2.29
C MET A 122 17.74 -43.65 -3.27
N MET A 123 18.98 -43.33 -3.61
CA MET A 123 19.26 -42.51 -4.80
C MET A 123 19.01 -43.35 -6.05
N ALA A 124 18.47 -42.72 -7.10
CA ALA A 124 18.44 -43.31 -8.42
C ALA A 124 19.88 -43.58 -8.90
N GLU A 125 20.15 -44.74 -9.49
CA GLU A 125 21.53 -45.19 -9.77
C GLU A 125 22.31 -44.21 -10.66
N GLN A 126 21.62 -43.69 -11.67
CA GLN A 126 22.15 -42.68 -12.60
C GLN A 126 22.49 -41.34 -11.94
N ASP A 127 21.98 -41.06 -10.73
CA ASP A 127 22.15 -39.77 -10.04
C ASP A 127 23.11 -39.85 -8.84
N ILE A 128 23.57 -41.05 -8.45
CA ILE A 128 24.48 -41.25 -7.31
C ILE A 128 25.75 -40.41 -7.46
N HIS A 129 26.39 -40.46 -8.64
CA HIS A 129 27.66 -39.76 -8.92
C HIS A 129 27.57 -38.22 -8.74
N LYS A 130 26.36 -37.65 -8.86
CA LYS A 130 26.12 -36.21 -8.68
C LYS A 130 26.21 -35.79 -7.21
N THR A 131 26.08 -36.73 -6.28
CA THR A 131 26.09 -36.48 -4.83
C THR A 131 27.50 -36.48 -4.23
N ALA A 132 28.53 -36.64 -5.06
CA ALA A 132 29.90 -36.78 -4.59
C ALA A 132 30.40 -35.58 -3.77
N PHE A 133 31.15 -35.88 -2.71
CA PHE A 133 31.67 -34.92 -1.75
C PHE A 133 33.09 -35.27 -1.30
N MET A 134 33.85 -34.24 -0.93
CA MET A 134 35.23 -34.36 -0.46
C MET A 134 35.29 -34.34 1.06
N CYS A 135 36.10 -35.24 1.61
CA CYS A 135 36.51 -35.22 2.99
C CYS A 135 37.89 -34.54 3.16
N PRO A 136 38.17 -33.96 4.34
CA PRO A 136 39.46 -33.36 4.66
C PRO A 136 40.55 -34.44 4.87
N GLY A 137 41.80 -34.01 5.12
CA GLY A 137 42.96 -34.91 5.22
C GLY A 137 43.16 -35.91 4.07
N HIS A 138 43.45 -37.17 4.44
CA HIS A 138 43.68 -38.29 3.52
C HIS A 138 42.46 -39.22 3.38
N ILE A 139 41.27 -38.79 3.82
CA ILE A 139 40.08 -39.64 3.91
C ILE A 139 39.51 -39.97 2.52
N GLY A 140 39.62 -39.03 1.56
CA GLY A 140 39.19 -39.23 0.17
C GLY A 140 37.84 -38.59 -0.17
N ALA A 141 37.25 -39.02 -1.30
CA ALA A 141 35.96 -38.55 -1.79
C ALA A 141 34.94 -39.70 -1.83
N PHE A 142 33.68 -39.39 -1.52
CA PHE A 142 32.60 -40.36 -1.41
C PHE A 142 31.34 -39.84 -2.07
N GLU A 143 30.45 -40.74 -2.45
CA GLU A 143 29.14 -40.45 -3.00
C GLU A 143 28.05 -41.21 -2.24
N TYR A 144 26.85 -40.64 -2.18
CA TYR A 144 25.73 -41.18 -1.43
C TYR A 144 24.91 -42.15 -2.29
N THR A 145 24.71 -43.36 -1.78
CA THR A 145 23.83 -44.39 -2.39
C THR A 145 22.37 -44.23 -1.94
N VAL A 146 22.15 -43.54 -0.83
CA VAL A 146 20.85 -43.18 -0.25
C VAL A 146 20.69 -41.68 -0.22
N MET A 147 19.46 -41.18 -0.23
CA MET A 147 19.17 -39.74 -0.29
C MET A 147 19.80 -38.99 0.90
N PRO A 148 20.80 -38.11 0.68
CA PRO A 148 21.42 -37.34 1.75
C PRO A 148 20.59 -36.14 2.15
N PHE A 149 20.87 -35.63 3.35
CA PHE A 149 20.35 -34.33 3.80
C PHE A 149 20.99 -33.18 3.00
N GLY A 150 20.22 -32.11 2.78
CA GLY A 150 20.70 -30.89 2.12
C GLY A 150 20.37 -30.79 0.64
N LEU A 151 19.78 -31.82 0.03
CA LEU A 151 19.24 -31.76 -1.33
C LEU A 151 17.90 -31.01 -1.36
N ARG A 152 17.70 -30.20 -2.40
CA ARG A 152 16.55 -29.30 -2.55
C ARG A 152 15.20 -30.02 -2.52
N ASN A 153 15.10 -31.17 -3.18
CA ASN A 153 13.84 -31.90 -3.39
C ASN A 153 13.69 -33.11 -2.44
N ALA A 154 14.56 -33.26 -1.45
CA ALA A 154 14.54 -34.40 -0.53
C ALA A 154 13.24 -34.46 0.28
N GLY A 155 12.78 -33.31 0.80
CA GLY A 155 11.53 -33.22 1.55
C GLY A 155 10.30 -33.61 0.72
N ALA A 156 10.23 -33.16 -0.54
CA ALA A 156 9.15 -33.51 -1.47
C ALA A 156 9.12 -35.02 -1.77
N THR A 157 10.29 -35.61 -2.01
CA THR A 157 10.41 -37.06 -2.26
C THR A 157 9.96 -37.87 -1.05
N TYR A 158 10.35 -37.46 0.15
CA TYR A 158 9.98 -38.14 1.38
C TYR A 158 8.48 -37.99 1.69
N GLN A 159 7.91 -36.79 1.53
CA GLN A 159 6.47 -36.57 1.70
C GLN A 159 5.66 -37.38 0.69
N ARG A 160 6.12 -37.49 -0.57
CA ARG A 160 5.49 -38.33 -1.58
C ARG A 160 5.46 -39.79 -1.15
N ALA A 161 6.58 -40.31 -0.64
CA ALA A 161 6.63 -41.67 -0.11
C ALA A 161 5.64 -41.89 1.04
N MET A 162 5.59 -40.95 1.99
CA MET A 162 4.67 -41.01 3.12
C MET A 162 3.21 -40.95 2.70
N ASN A 163 2.88 -40.10 1.73
CA ASN A 163 1.54 -40.02 1.17
C ASN A 163 1.15 -41.34 0.50
N SER A 164 2.04 -41.96 -0.28
CA SER A 164 1.77 -43.27 -0.90
C SER A 164 1.53 -44.37 0.15
N ILE A 165 2.37 -44.40 1.20
CA ILE A 165 2.29 -45.41 2.26
C ILE A 165 1.02 -45.22 3.09
N PHE A 166 0.62 -44.00 3.44
CA PHE A 166 -0.48 -43.76 4.41
C PHE A 166 -1.70 -43.06 3.79
N HIS A 167 -1.89 -43.10 2.47
CA HIS A 167 -2.93 -42.36 1.75
C HIS A 167 -4.34 -42.50 2.34
N ASP A 168 -4.70 -43.68 2.83
CA ASP A 168 -6.02 -43.99 3.42
C ASP A 168 -6.15 -43.57 4.90
N MET A 169 -5.03 -43.33 5.59
CA MET A 169 -4.98 -43.01 7.02
C MET A 169 -4.77 -41.52 7.29
N ILE A 170 -4.13 -40.80 6.36
CA ILE A 170 -3.81 -39.37 6.48
C ILE A 170 -5.10 -38.54 6.65
N GLY A 171 -5.08 -37.58 7.56
CA GLY A 171 -6.21 -36.71 7.91
C GLY A 171 -7.24 -37.34 8.85
N HIS A 172 -7.32 -38.67 8.91
CA HIS A 172 -8.29 -39.41 9.72
C HIS A 172 -7.70 -39.86 11.05
N SER A 173 -6.89 -40.92 11.04
CA SER A 173 -6.25 -41.49 12.22
C SER A 173 -4.76 -41.12 12.34
N LEU A 174 -4.21 -40.44 11.33
CA LEU A 174 -2.78 -40.19 11.23
C LEU A 174 -2.51 -38.86 10.50
N GLU A 175 -1.48 -38.14 10.91
CA GLU A 175 -0.95 -36.94 10.27
C GLU A 175 0.55 -37.13 10.03
N VAL A 176 1.06 -36.68 8.88
CA VAL A 176 2.48 -36.83 8.51
C VAL A 176 3.03 -35.56 7.90
N TYR A 177 4.16 -35.12 8.44
CA TYR A 177 4.99 -34.06 7.87
C TYR A 177 6.42 -34.55 7.74
N ILE A 178 6.82 -34.92 6.53
CA ILE A 178 8.13 -35.53 6.26
C ILE A 178 8.36 -36.70 7.23
N ASP A 179 9.31 -36.59 8.17
CA ASP A 179 9.73 -37.62 9.12
C ASP A 179 8.92 -37.63 10.43
N ASP A 180 8.14 -36.60 10.70
CA ASP A 180 7.27 -36.49 11.87
C ASP A 180 5.90 -37.11 11.57
N VAL A 181 5.58 -38.22 12.26
CA VAL A 181 4.30 -38.94 12.13
C VAL A 181 3.54 -38.88 13.45
N VAL A 182 2.26 -38.51 13.40
CA VAL A 182 1.37 -38.52 14.56
C VAL A 182 0.17 -39.40 14.28
N ILE A 183 -0.03 -40.42 15.11
CA ILE A 183 -1.27 -41.19 15.15
C ILE A 183 -2.16 -40.56 16.20
N LYS A 184 -3.41 -40.32 15.83
CA LYS A 184 -4.40 -39.62 16.66
C LYS A 184 -5.68 -40.44 16.74
N SER A 185 -6.31 -40.43 17.90
CA SER A 185 -7.60 -41.09 18.09
C SER A 185 -8.50 -40.27 19.01
N PRO A 186 -9.78 -40.07 18.64
CA PRO A 186 -10.73 -39.35 19.47
C PRO A 186 -10.97 -40.02 20.82
N GLU A 187 -10.94 -41.35 20.83
CA GLU A 187 -11.19 -42.20 22.00
C GLU A 187 -9.99 -43.14 22.24
N GLU A 188 -9.72 -43.39 23.52
CA GLU A 188 -8.62 -44.26 23.96
C GLU A 188 -8.73 -45.71 23.41
N GLY A 189 -9.93 -46.31 23.45
CA GLY A 189 -10.15 -47.69 23.02
C GLY A 189 -9.82 -47.96 21.54
N ASN A 190 -9.98 -46.95 20.69
CA ASN A 190 -9.70 -47.06 19.25
C ASN A 190 -8.21 -46.88 18.91
N HIS A 191 -7.40 -46.36 19.84
CA HIS A 191 -6.02 -45.97 19.55
C HIS A 191 -5.11 -47.14 19.21
N ILE A 192 -5.26 -48.26 19.95
CA ILE A 192 -4.48 -49.48 19.72
C ILE A 192 -4.74 -50.03 18.31
N SER A 193 -5.99 -49.97 17.84
CA SER A 193 -6.35 -50.42 16.49
C SER A 193 -5.69 -49.58 15.39
N SER A 194 -5.64 -48.25 15.59
CA SER A 194 -4.99 -47.31 14.68
C SER A 194 -3.48 -47.51 14.64
N LEU A 195 -2.85 -47.70 15.80
CA LEU A 195 -1.44 -48.06 15.93
C LEU A 195 -1.10 -49.36 15.21
N LYS A 196 -1.92 -50.41 15.42
CA LYS A 196 -1.73 -51.71 14.75
C LYS A 196 -1.76 -51.56 13.22
N LYS A 197 -2.73 -50.83 12.68
CA LYS A 197 -2.82 -50.56 11.23
C LYS A 197 -1.59 -49.83 10.71
N ALA A 198 -1.16 -48.76 11.40
CA ALA A 198 0.02 -47.99 11.01
C ALA A 198 1.30 -48.85 11.03
N PHE A 199 1.52 -49.65 12.07
CA PHE A 199 2.68 -50.53 12.17
C PHE A 199 2.69 -51.65 11.13
N LEU A 200 1.52 -52.21 10.79
CA LEU A 200 1.42 -53.18 9.70
C LEU A 200 1.85 -52.55 8.37
N ARG A 201 1.41 -51.32 8.09
CA ARG A 201 1.79 -50.60 6.87
C ARG A 201 3.28 -50.23 6.85
N MET A 202 3.83 -49.77 7.97
CA MET A 202 5.27 -49.52 8.12
C MET A 202 6.08 -50.80 7.88
N ARG A 203 5.63 -51.94 8.42
CA ARG A 203 6.30 -53.24 8.23
C ARG A 203 6.24 -53.69 6.77
N GLN A 204 5.08 -53.55 6.12
CA GLN A 204 4.87 -53.89 4.71
C GLN A 204 5.85 -53.14 3.80
N HIS A 205 6.02 -51.83 4.01
CA HIS A 205 6.91 -51.00 3.19
C HIS A 205 8.34 -50.88 3.76
N LYS A 206 8.68 -51.64 4.80
CA LYS A 206 9.99 -51.61 5.49
C LYS A 206 10.40 -50.24 6.05
N LEU A 207 9.44 -49.34 6.27
CA LEU A 207 9.66 -48.03 6.89
C LEU A 207 10.08 -48.20 8.36
N LYS A 208 11.19 -47.57 8.76
CA LYS A 208 11.75 -47.68 10.11
C LYS A 208 11.58 -46.38 10.90
N MET A 209 11.07 -46.51 12.12
CA MET A 209 10.98 -45.42 13.10
C MET A 209 12.07 -45.55 14.16
N ASN A 210 12.43 -44.44 14.80
CA ASN A 210 13.44 -44.39 15.86
C ASN A 210 12.80 -44.65 17.23
N PRO A 211 13.05 -45.81 17.87
CA PRO A 211 12.39 -46.16 19.13
C PRO A 211 12.65 -45.16 20.25
N LYS A 212 13.85 -44.54 20.30
CA LYS A 212 14.21 -43.59 21.37
C LYS A 212 13.49 -42.25 21.28
N LYS A 213 12.91 -41.94 20.11
CA LYS A 213 12.17 -40.70 19.86
C LYS A 213 10.67 -40.93 19.71
N CYS A 214 10.22 -42.18 19.66
CA CYS A 214 8.79 -42.49 19.60
C CYS A 214 8.19 -42.40 21.00
N VAL A 215 6.99 -41.84 21.08
CA VAL A 215 6.19 -41.72 22.30
C VAL A 215 4.79 -42.21 21.97
N PHE A 216 4.28 -43.17 22.75
CA PHE A 216 3.01 -43.83 22.46
C PHE A 216 1.98 -43.59 23.56
N GLY A 217 0.72 -43.41 23.17
CA GLY A 217 -0.41 -43.38 24.09
C GLY A 217 -0.35 -42.24 25.11
N VAL A 218 -0.03 -41.02 24.65
CA VAL A 218 0.01 -39.83 25.51
C VAL A 218 -1.17 -38.90 25.24
N GLN A 219 -1.60 -38.17 26.26
CA GLN A 219 -2.67 -37.15 26.15
C GLN A 219 -2.17 -35.83 25.56
N ALA A 220 -0.86 -35.57 25.65
CA ALA A 220 -0.22 -34.36 25.16
C ALA A 220 1.19 -34.68 24.63
N GLY A 221 1.63 -33.99 23.58
CA GLY A 221 3.00 -34.11 23.10
C GLY A 221 3.38 -33.08 22.05
N ASN A 222 4.69 -32.99 21.77
CA ASN A 222 5.24 -32.00 20.85
C ASN A 222 5.13 -32.48 19.40
N PHE A 223 4.51 -31.66 18.54
CA PHE A 223 4.41 -31.90 17.10
C PHE A 223 4.64 -30.63 16.30
N LEU A 224 5.52 -30.70 15.30
CA LEU A 224 6.01 -29.55 14.53
C LEU A 224 6.48 -28.38 15.42
N GLY A 225 6.89 -28.74 16.64
CA GLY A 225 7.36 -27.84 17.68
C GLY A 225 6.30 -26.96 18.32
N PHE A 226 5.05 -27.45 18.41
CA PHE A 226 4.00 -26.98 19.30
C PHE A 226 3.52 -28.13 20.19
N LEU A 227 3.02 -27.82 21.38
CA LEU A 227 2.44 -28.81 22.28
C LEU A 227 0.97 -29.03 21.89
N VAL A 228 0.62 -30.24 21.49
CA VAL A 228 -0.72 -30.60 21.04
C VAL A 228 -1.37 -31.51 22.06
N HIS A 229 -2.62 -31.23 22.42
CA HIS A 229 -3.40 -32.01 23.39
C HIS A 229 -4.92 -31.83 23.19
N GLN A 230 -5.73 -32.50 24.02
CA GLN A 230 -7.20 -32.47 23.91
C GLN A 230 -7.82 -31.05 24.01
N ARG A 231 -7.25 -30.14 24.81
CA ARG A 231 -7.80 -28.78 24.99
C ARG A 231 -7.52 -27.85 23.79
N GLY A 232 -6.59 -28.21 22.90
CA GLY A 232 -6.08 -27.34 21.86
C GLY A 232 -4.57 -27.45 21.65
N VAL A 233 -3.97 -26.36 21.20
CA VAL A 233 -2.56 -26.21 20.85
C VAL A 233 -1.93 -25.15 21.75
N GLU A 234 -0.76 -25.46 22.32
CA GLU A 234 0.01 -24.60 23.20
C GLU A 234 1.45 -24.41 22.67
N ILE A 235 2.12 -23.36 23.15
CA ILE A 235 3.53 -23.13 22.85
C ILE A 235 4.38 -24.11 23.67
N ASP A 236 5.33 -24.79 23.02
CA ASP A 236 6.32 -25.60 23.73
C ASP A 236 7.12 -24.73 24.72
N LYS A 237 7.12 -25.14 26.00
CA LYS A 237 7.81 -24.42 27.09
C LYS A 237 9.28 -24.16 26.78
N ASN A 238 9.96 -25.06 26.07
CA ASN A 238 11.35 -24.87 25.69
C ASN A 238 11.55 -23.71 24.71
N LYS A 239 10.61 -23.54 23.77
CA LYS A 239 10.68 -22.45 22.78
C LYS A 239 10.37 -21.11 23.42
N ALA A 240 9.33 -21.05 24.25
CA ALA A 240 9.01 -19.86 25.04
C ALA A 240 10.21 -19.47 25.92
N LYS A 241 10.77 -20.43 26.67
CA LYS A 241 11.96 -20.23 27.51
C LYS A 241 13.15 -19.67 26.73
N SER A 242 13.38 -20.15 25.51
CA SER A 242 14.47 -19.65 24.64
C SER A 242 14.34 -18.18 24.21
N ILE A 243 13.13 -17.60 24.29
CA ILE A 243 12.86 -16.19 24.04
C ILE A 243 12.88 -15.42 25.36
N MET A 244 12.32 -15.99 26.44
CA MET A 244 12.36 -15.40 27.78
C MET A 244 13.79 -15.16 28.27
N GLU A 245 14.68 -16.14 28.07
CA GLU A 245 16.09 -16.08 28.45
C GLU A 245 16.97 -15.35 27.42
N ALA A 246 16.40 -14.90 26.29
CA ALA A 246 17.17 -14.17 25.30
C ALA A 246 17.64 -12.82 25.86
N LEU A 247 18.90 -12.48 25.62
CA LEU A 247 19.43 -11.15 25.90
C LEU A 247 18.98 -10.15 24.82
N PRO A 248 18.95 -8.85 25.13
CA PRO A 248 18.75 -7.81 24.13
C PRO A 248 19.75 -7.96 22.97
N PRO A 249 19.28 -8.02 21.71
CA PRO A 249 20.14 -8.13 20.54
C PRO A 249 21.18 -7.01 20.49
N ARG A 250 22.43 -7.36 20.20
CA ARG A 250 23.54 -6.39 20.06
C ARG A 250 23.83 -6.01 18.61
N ASN A 251 23.27 -6.76 17.67
CA ASN A 251 23.47 -6.55 16.24
C ASN A 251 22.25 -6.99 15.41
N LYS A 252 22.25 -6.57 14.15
CA LYS A 252 21.18 -6.87 13.19
C LYS A 252 20.94 -8.38 12.99
N LYS A 253 21.98 -9.22 13.03
CA LYS A 253 21.85 -10.67 12.86
C LYS A 253 21.15 -11.33 14.04
N GLU A 254 21.49 -10.93 15.26
CA GLU A 254 20.83 -11.37 16.49
C GLU A 254 19.36 -10.93 16.51
N LEU A 255 19.08 -9.68 16.10
CA LEU A 255 17.70 -9.18 16.00
C LEU A 255 16.89 -9.98 14.97
N GLN A 256 17.45 -10.24 13.78
CA GLN A 256 16.80 -11.07 12.76
C GLN A 256 16.53 -12.50 13.27
N SER A 257 17.47 -13.08 14.04
CA SER A 257 17.30 -14.39 14.66
C SER A 257 16.16 -14.39 15.70
N LEU A 258 16.12 -13.38 16.57
CA LEU A 258 15.06 -13.19 17.56
C LEU A 258 13.68 -13.03 16.89
N LEU A 259 13.57 -12.14 15.90
CA LEU A 259 12.34 -11.94 15.14
C LEU A 259 11.93 -13.19 14.37
N GLY A 260 12.88 -14.01 13.91
CA GLY A 260 12.60 -15.32 13.34
C GLY A 260 11.89 -16.25 14.34
N LYS A 261 12.36 -16.29 15.59
CA LYS A 261 11.72 -17.07 16.67
C LYS A 261 10.32 -16.53 17.01
N ILE A 262 10.15 -15.21 17.08
CA ILE A 262 8.86 -14.57 17.36
C ILE A 262 7.87 -14.84 16.21
N ASN A 263 8.32 -14.70 14.96
CA ASN A 263 7.49 -14.99 13.78
C ASN A 263 7.03 -16.44 13.72
N PHE A 264 7.81 -17.39 14.24
CA PHE A 264 7.38 -18.78 14.37
C PHE A 264 6.18 -18.93 15.32
N LEU A 265 6.07 -18.07 16.35
CA LEU A 265 4.99 -18.07 17.34
C LEU A 265 3.85 -17.09 17.02
N ARG A 266 3.89 -16.39 15.88
CA ARG A 266 2.95 -15.31 15.54
C ARG A 266 1.47 -15.69 15.64
N ARG A 267 1.11 -16.97 15.42
CA ARG A 267 -0.28 -17.44 15.52
C ARG A 267 -0.88 -17.31 16.92
N PHE A 268 -0.03 -17.21 17.95
CA PHE A 268 -0.40 -17.06 19.36
C PHE A 268 -0.32 -15.61 19.87
N ILE A 269 0.27 -14.70 19.08
CA ILE A 269 0.60 -13.35 19.53
C ILE A 269 -0.42 -12.36 18.98
N SER A 270 -1.23 -11.80 19.87
CA SER A 270 -2.08 -10.66 19.57
C SER A 270 -1.23 -9.47 19.12
N ASN A 271 -1.64 -8.83 18.01
CA ASN A 271 -0.94 -7.72 17.36
C ASN A 271 0.59 -7.90 17.20
N SER A 272 1.07 -9.09 16.82
CA SER A 272 2.52 -9.33 16.63
C SER A 272 3.21 -8.26 15.77
N ALA A 273 2.52 -7.73 14.76
CA ALA A 273 3.06 -6.71 13.86
C ALA A 273 3.21 -5.33 14.51
N GLY A 274 2.31 -4.96 15.43
CA GLY A 274 2.43 -3.75 16.24
C GLY A 274 3.56 -3.88 17.26
N LYS A 275 3.61 -5.00 18.00
CA LYS A 275 4.64 -5.26 19.02
C LYS A 275 6.07 -5.31 18.47
N ILE A 276 6.26 -5.74 17.21
CA ILE A 276 7.58 -5.75 16.56
C ILE A 276 7.90 -4.46 15.79
N GLN A 277 6.96 -3.52 15.66
CA GLN A 277 7.14 -2.29 14.89
C GLN A 277 8.34 -1.44 15.36
N PRO A 278 8.63 -1.32 16.68
CA PRO A 278 9.78 -0.55 17.15
C PRO A 278 11.11 -1.07 16.58
N PHE A 279 11.23 -2.37 16.29
CA PHE A 279 12.44 -2.95 15.71
C PHE A 279 12.63 -2.68 14.20
N SER A 280 11.64 -2.09 13.53
CA SER A 280 11.66 -1.89 12.08
C SER A 280 12.77 -0.93 11.61
N SER A 281 13.09 0.08 12.41
CA SER A 281 14.21 1.01 12.20
C SER A 281 15.55 0.26 12.16
N LEU A 282 15.78 -0.61 13.15
CA LEU A 282 17.00 -1.42 13.27
C LEU A 282 17.20 -2.42 12.12
N LEU A 283 16.10 -2.90 11.52
CA LEU A 283 16.17 -3.77 10.34
C LEU A 283 16.53 -3.03 9.05
N LYS A 284 16.19 -1.74 8.96
CA LYS A 284 16.46 -0.89 7.79
C LYS A 284 17.84 -0.23 7.80
N LEU A 285 18.64 -0.44 8.85
CA LEU A 285 20.00 0.09 8.94
C LEU A 285 20.86 -0.32 7.73
N LYS A 286 21.50 0.68 7.11
CA LYS A 286 22.54 0.51 6.08
C LYS A 286 23.86 0.03 6.72
N GLN A 287 24.79 -0.53 5.94
CA GLN A 287 26.05 -1.08 6.47
C GLN A 287 26.90 -0.07 7.26
N GLU A 288 26.79 1.21 6.91
CA GLU A 288 27.54 2.32 7.54
C GLU A 288 26.91 2.82 8.86
N GLN A 289 25.66 2.44 9.17
CA GLN A 289 24.94 2.94 10.33
C GLN A 289 25.17 2.05 11.56
N THR A 290 25.37 2.69 12.72
CA THR A 290 25.60 1.99 13.99
C THR A 290 24.31 1.40 14.55
N PHE A 291 24.36 0.15 15.02
CA PHE A 291 23.25 -0.48 15.71
C PHE A 291 23.16 0.05 17.14
N LYS A 292 22.10 0.79 17.46
CA LYS A 292 21.85 1.35 18.79
C LYS A 292 20.55 0.79 19.37
N TRP A 293 20.65 0.14 20.53
CA TRP A 293 19.51 -0.40 21.24
C TRP A 293 18.97 0.62 22.25
N GLU A 294 17.97 1.37 21.82
CA GLU A 294 17.25 2.38 22.63
C GLU A 294 16.17 1.80 23.55
N GLU A 295 15.66 2.63 24.45
CA GLU A 295 14.63 2.30 25.45
C GLU A 295 13.33 1.79 24.82
N GLN A 296 12.87 2.40 23.71
CA GLN A 296 11.69 1.94 22.96
C GLN A 296 11.82 0.47 22.49
N HIS A 297 13.04 0.04 22.11
CA HIS A 297 13.28 -1.34 21.71
C HIS A 297 13.29 -2.27 22.92
N GLN A 298 13.83 -1.80 24.05
CA GLN A 298 13.87 -2.56 25.29
C GLN A 298 12.47 -2.79 25.85
N GLN A 299 11.61 -1.76 25.83
CA GLN A 299 10.22 -1.87 26.24
C GLN A 299 9.47 -2.88 25.38
N ALA A 300 9.52 -2.75 24.04
CA ALA A 300 8.88 -3.68 23.13
C ALA A 300 9.38 -5.14 23.31
N PHE A 301 10.67 -5.31 23.63
CA PHE A 301 11.25 -6.61 23.91
C PHE A 301 10.70 -7.22 25.21
N GLN A 302 10.55 -6.40 26.25
CA GLN A 302 10.00 -6.84 27.53
C GLN A 302 8.50 -7.17 27.41
N GLU A 303 7.72 -6.34 26.71
CA GLU A 303 6.29 -6.60 26.48
C GLU A 303 6.05 -7.95 25.77
N ILE A 304 6.90 -8.31 24.80
CA ILE A 304 6.83 -9.61 24.13
C ILE A 304 7.16 -10.77 25.09
N LYS A 305 8.13 -10.58 25.99
CA LYS A 305 8.46 -11.58 27.01
C LYS A 305 7.32 -11.75 28.02
N ASP A 306 6.75 -10.65 28.48
CA ASP A 306 5.65 -10.68 29.44
C ASP A 306 4.44 -11.39 28.82
N TYR A 307 4.13 -11.10 27.55
CA TYR A 307 3.09 -11.81 26.79
C TYR A 307 3.37 -13.32 26.66
N LEU A 308 4.62 -13.70 26.35
CA LEU A 308 5.01 -15.10 26.19
C LEU A 308 5.14 -15.86 27.53
N SER A 309 5.01 -15.18 28.66
CA SER A 309 4.99 -15.82 29.98
C SER A 309 3.70 -16.62 30.20
N ASN A 310 2.57 -16.13 29.70
CA ASN A 310 1.26 -16.79 29.76
C ASN A 310 0.57 -16.77 28.38
N PRO A 311 1.09 -17.54 27.41
CA PRO A 311 0.53 -17.54 26.05
C PRO A 311 -0.86 -18.17 26.02
N PRO A 312 -1.76 -17.71 25.14
CA PRO A 312 -3.10 -18.27 25.03
C PRO A 312 -3.08 -19.70 24.46
N VAL A 313 -4.04 -20.52 24.90
CA VAL A 313 -4.30 -21.84 24.30
C VAL A 313 -5.17 -21.63 23.05
N LEU A 314 -4.70 -22.08 21.90
CA LEU A 314 -5.46 -22.01 20.66
C LEU A 314 -6.29 -23.26 20.44
N SER A 315 -7.54 -23.10 20.03
CA SER A 315 -8.49 -24.20 19.79
C SER A 315 -8.75 -24.32 18.29
N PRO A 316 -8.44 -25.47 17.67
CA PRO A 316 -8.74 -25.67 16.26
C PRO A 316 -10.23 -25.58 15.94
N PRO A 317 -10.61 -25.07 14.76
CA PRO A 317 -12.00 -24.85 14.44
C PRO A 317 -12.72 -26.16 14.13
N LYS A 318 -13.86 -26.37 14.79
CA LYS A 318 -14.77 -27.48 14.50
C LYS A 318 -15.59 -27.18 13.27
N ARG A 319 -15.75 -28.19 12.41
CA ARG A 319 -16.55 -28.11 11.18
C ARG A 319 -18.05 -27.95 11.50
N GLY A 320 -18.76 -27.25 10.63
CA GLY A 320 -20.22 -27.08 10.71
C GLY A 320 -20.72 -26.07 11.76
N ARG A 321 -19.81 -25.41 12.50
CA ARG A 321 -20.14 -24.32 13.42
C ARG A 321 -19.69 -23.00 12.81
N PRO A 322 -20.34 -21.86 13.09
CA PRO A 322 -19.86 -20.58 12.62
C PRO A 322 -18.54 -20.17 13.28
N LEU A 323 -17.80 -19.29 12.63
CA LEU A 323 -16.63 -18.62 13.21
C LEU A 323 -16.94 -17.15 13.45
N LYS A 324 -16.33 -16.57 14.47
CA LYS A 324 -16.37 -15.13 14.75
C LYS A 324 -15.03 -14.53 14.39
N LEU A 325 -15.05 -13.42 13.66
CA LEU A 325 -13.87 -12.70 13.23
C LEU A 325 -13.90 -11.30 13.83
N TYR A 326 -12.97 -11.03 14.74
CA TYR A 326 -12.70 -9.69 15.23
C TYR A 326 -11.64 -9.05 14.33
N VAL A 327 -11.90 -7.84 13.85
CA VAL A 327 -10.97 -7.08 13.01
C VAL A 327 -10.60 -5.78 13.72
N SER A 328 -9.34 -5.39 13.60
CA SER A 328 -8.87 -4.11 14.11
C SER A 328 -7.81 -3.50 13.20
N ALA A 329 -7.71 -2.18 13.23
CA ALA A 329 -6.74 -1.41 12.47
C ALA A 329 -6.23 -0.25 13.32
N SER A 330 -4.91 -0.04 13.28
CA SER A 330 -4.23 1.14 13.81
C SER A 330 -3.67 1.97 12.65
N GLU A 331 -2.97 3.06 12.94
CA GLU A 331 -2.28 3.85 11.90
C GLU A 331 -1.10 3.10 11.26
N VAL A 332 -0.52 2.13 11.96
CA VAL A 332 0.72 1.46 11.56
C VAL A 332 0.55 -0.04 11.27
N SER A 333 -0.48 -0.68 11.81
CA SER A 333 -0.72 -2.12 11.67
C SER A 333 -2.21 -2.45 11.53
N ILE A 334 -2.49 -3.63 10.99
CA ILE A 334 -3.80 -4.26 10.99
C ILE A 334 -3.73 -5.58 11.74
N GLY A 335 -4.82 -5.93 12.41
CA GLY A 335 -4.93 -7.12 13.23
C GLY A 335 -6.28 -7.80 13.07
N SER A 336 -6.30 -9.09 13.36
CA SER A 336 -7.51 -9.89 13.39
C SER A 336 -7.37 -11.06 14.36
N LEU A 337 -8.49 -11.45 14.93
CA LEU A 337 -8.60 -12.60 15.81
C LEU A 337 -9.78 -13.47 15.33
N LEU A 338 -9.46 -14.70 14.95
CA LEU A 338 -10.44 -15.72 14.60
C LEU A 338 -10.82 -16.51 15.85
N VAL A 339 -12.12 -16.65 16.11
CA VAL A 339 -12.69 -17.23 17.33
C VAL A 339 -13.78 -18.22 16.98
N GLN A 340 -13.95 -19.25 17.79
CA GLN A 340 -15.12 -20.13 17.74
C GLN A 340 -15.70 -20.37 19.13
N ASP A 341 -17.03 -20.44 19.22
CA ASP A 341 -17.70 -20.80 20.47
C ASP A 341 -17.57 -22.31 20.76
N ASN A 342 -17.21 -22.63 22.01
CA ASN A 342 -17.21 -24.00 22.50
C ASN A 342 -18.66 -24.51 22.71
N LYS A 343 -18.82 -25.74 23.20
CA LYS A 343 -20.16 -26.31 23.50
C LYS A 343 -20.93 -25.54 24.59
N GLU A 344 -20.23 -24.80 25.45
CA GLU A 344 -20.78 -24.01 26.56
C GLU A 344 -21.05 -22.55 26.16
N GLY A 345 -20.80 -22.16 24.91
CA GLY A 345 -20.93 -20.78 24.44
C GLY A 345 -19.79 -19.84 24.85
N LYS A 346 -18.66 -20.37 25.34
CA LYS A 346 -17.44 -19.60 25.62
C LYS A 346 -16.59 -19.47 24.35
N GLU A 347 -16.12 -18.25 24.11
CA GLU A 347 -15.26 -17.90 22.98
C GLU A 347 -13.84 -18.47 23.16
N GLN A 348 -13.38 -19.25 22.18
CA GLN A 348 -12.02 -19.79 22.14
C GLN A 348 -11.26 -19.23 20.94
N ALA A 349 -10.06 -18.71 21.19
CA ALA A 349 -9.17 -18.22 20.14
C ALA A 349 -8.72 -19.36 19.24
N VAL A 350 -8.90 -19.19 17.93
CA VAL A 350 -8.43 -20.14 16.90
C VAL A 350 -7.09 -19.68 16.35
N TYR A 351 -7.00 -18.40 15.99
CA TYR A 351 -5.82 -17.87 15.31
C TYR A 351 -5.71 -16.34 15.45
N TYR A 352 -4.53 -15.85 15.85
CA TYR A 352 -4.18 -14.43 15.80
C TYR A 352 -3.40 -14.11 14.53
N LEU A 353 -3.78 -13.04 13.85
CA LEU A 353 -3.12 -12.59 12.62
C LEU A 353 -2.94 -11.08 12.63
N SER A 354 -1.75 -10.61 12.28
CA SER A 354 -1.45 -9.17 12.17
C SER A 354 -0.42 -8.89 11.08
N ARG A 355 -0.42 -7.65 10.58
CA ARG A 355 0.52 -7.18 9.55
C ARG A 355 0.75 -5.67 9.68
N THR A 356 1.99 -5.23 9.47
CA THR A 356 2.34 -3.80 9.38
C THR A 356 1.85 -3.21 8.05
N LEU A 357 1.27 -2.01 8.10
CA LEU A 357 0.82 -1.27 6.92
C LEU A 357 2.02 -0.68 6.16
N THR A 358 1.94 -0.72 4.82
CA THR A 358 2.86 -0.01 3.93
C THR A 358 2.60 1.49 3.95
N GLU A 359 3.57 2.31 3.53
CA GLU A 359 3.42 3.79 3.52
C GLU A 359 2.18 4.27 2.75
N VAL A 360 1.79 3.56 1.70
CA VAL A 360 0.58 3.88 0.93
C VAL A 360 -0.69 3.52 1.72
N GLU A 361 -0.69 2.38 2.40
CA GLU A 361 -1.84 1.90 3.18
C GLU A 361 -2.05 2.70 4.48
N ARG A 362 -0.99 3.31 5.03
CA ARG A 362 -1.12 4.22 6.19
C ARG A 362 -1.96 5.45 5.89
N ARG A 363 -2.03 5.87 4.62
CA ARG A 363 -2.87 7.00 4.17
C ARG A 363 -4.32 6.61 3.90
N TYR A 364 -4.70 5.35 4.15
CA TYR A 364 -6.09 4.92 3.98
C TYR A 364 -6.92 5.43 5.16
N SER A 365 -8.19 5.75 4.89
CA SER A 365 -9.13 6.08 5.96
C SER A 365 -9.27 4.91 6.95
N ALA A 366 -9.68 5.20 8.20
CA ALA A 366 -9.84 4.19 9.24
C ALA A 366 -10.70 2.99 8.78
N ILE A 367 -11.82 3.27 8.09
CA ILE A 367 -12.70 2.23 7.54
C ILE A 367 -12.06 1.43 6.40
N GLU A 368 -11.26 2.07 5.55
CA GLU A 368 -10.50 1.37 4.50
C GLU A 368 -9.39 0.49 5.09
N ARG A 369 -8.76 0.91 6.19
CA ARG A 369 -7.79 0.08 6.93
C ARG A 369 -8.49 -1.14 7.54
N LEU A 370 -9.70 -1.00 8.10
CA LEU A 370 -10.52 -2.13 8.58
C LEU A 370 -10.96 -3.06 7.44
N CYS A 371 -11.37 -2.50 6.30
CA CYS A 371 -11.67 -3.25 5.09
C CYS A 371 -10.46 -4.07 4.61
N LEU A 372 -9.27 -3.47 4.64
CA LEU A 372 -8.01 -4.13 4.33
C LEU A 372 -7.69 -5.25 5.34
N ALA A 373 -7.96 -5.04 6.64
CA ALA A 373 -7.80 -6.06 7.67
C ALA A 373 -8.68 -7.28 7.41
N LEU A 374 -9.96 -7.06 7.07
CA LEU A 374 -10.89 -8.12 6.68
C LEU A 374 -10.39 -8.89 5.45
N TYR A 375 -10.06 -8.18 4.37
CA TYR A 375 -9.55 -8.77 3.14
C TYR A 375 -8.26 -9.58 3.39
N PHE A 376 -7.29 -9.00 4.10
CA PHE A 376 -6.03 -9.66 4.41
C PHE A 376 -6.25 -10.97 5.18
N THR A 377 -7.17 -10.95 6.15
CA THR A 377 -7.50 -12.12 6.96
C THR A 377 -8.18 -13.20 6.12
N ALA A 378 -9.16 -12.82 5.31
CA ALA A 378 -9.87 -13.74 4.42
C ALA A 378 -8.93 -14.47 3.46
N ILE A 379 -7.98 -13.76 2.85
CA ILE A 379 -7.00 -14.37 1.94
C ILE A 379 -6.01 -15.27 2.70
N LYS A 380 -5.53 -14.86 3.88
CA LYS A 380 -4.53 -15.64 4.63
C LYS A 380 -5.12 -16.87 5.31
N LEU A 381 -6.31 -16.76 5.86
CA LEU A 381 -7.02 -17.83 6.58
C LEU A 381 -8.12 -18.45 5.73
N ARG A 382 -8.01 -18.34 4.39
CA ARG A 382 -8.98 -18.87 3.42
C ARG A 382 -9.40 -20.31 3.72
N HIS A 383 -8.44 -21.17 4.06
CA HIS A 383 -8.68 -22.58 4.38
C HIS A 383 -9.48 -22.82 5.66
N TYR A 384 -9.45 -21.89 6.63
CA TYR A 384 -10.30 -21.92 7.82
C TYR A 384 -11.67 -21.30 7.57
N MET A 385 -11.76 -20.29 6.70
CA MET A 385 -12.98 -19.50 6.54
C MET A 385 -13.97 -20.07 5.52
N LEU A 386 -13.49 -20.67 4.42
CA LEU A 386 -14.37 -21.23 3.38
C LEU A 386 -15.42 -22.26 3.86
N PRO A 387 -15.13 -23.18 4.79
CA PRO A 387 -16.11 -24.19 5.21
C PRO A 387 -17.15 -23.66 6.20
N HIS A 388 -17.05 -22.39 6.62
CA HIS A 388 -17.76 -21.85 7.77
C HIS A 388 -18.50 -20.56 7.41
N THR A 389 -19.62 -20.30 8.07
CA THR A 389 -20.20 -18.96 8.09
C THR A 389 -19.38 -18.09 9.03
N ILE A 390 -18.98 -16.90 8.57
CA ILE A 390 -18.13 -16.00 9.34
C ILE A 390 -18.95 -14.81 9.84
N TYR A 391 -19.04 -14.68 11.15
CA TYR A 391 -19.59 -13.51 11.82
C TYR A 391 -18.49 -12.48 12.03
N ILE A 392 -18.56 -11.36 11.30
CA ILE A 392 -17.64 -10.24 11.45
C ILE A 392 -18.13 -9.41 12.63
N ILE A 393 -17.36 -9.43 13.72
CA ILE A 393 -17.63 -8.64 14.91
C ILE A 393 -16.85 -7.33 14.78
N ALA A 394 -17.56 -6.24 14.57
CA ALA A 394 -16.99 -4.90 14.47
C ALA A 394 -17.98 -3.86 15.01
N LYS A 395 -17.48 -2.68 15.39
CA LYS A 395 -18.33 -1.53 15.75
C LYS A 395 -19.12 -0.99 14.54
N THR A 396 -18.55 -1.11 13.34
CA THR A 396 -19.12 -0.57 12.09
C THR A 396 -19.36 -1.70 11.08
N ASP A 397 -20.45 -1.62 10.31
CA ASP A 397 -20.78 -2.60 9.27
C ASP A 397 -19.90 -2.43 8.02
N LEU A 398 -18.77 -3.14 8.01
CA LEU A 398 -17.83 -3.16 6.89
C LEU A 398 -18.43 -3.76 5.62
N ILE A 399 -19.33 -4.74 5.75
CA ILE A 399 -19.95 -5.42 4.61
C ILE A 399 -20.88 -4.43 3.91
N LYS A 400 -21.76 -3.77 4.68
CA LYS A 400 -22.64 -2.72 4.15
C LYS A 400 -21.81 -1.64 3.46
N TYR A 401 -20.76 -1.13 4.10
CA TYR A 401 -19.88 -0.12 3.50
C TYR A 401 -19.26 -0.57 2.16
N MET A 402 -18.79 -1.82 2.06
CA MET A 402 -18.21 -2.35 0.82
C MET A 402 -19.25 -2.56 -0.30
N LEU A 403 -20.51 -2.83 0.04
CA LEU A 403 -21.58 -3.17 -0.91
C LEU A 403 -22.47 -1.97 -1.30
N THR A 404 -22.61 -0.96 -0.46
CA THR A 404 -23.47 0.21 -0.73
C THR A 404 -22.82 1.22 -1.68
N ARG A 405 -21.53 1.08 -2.01
CA ARG A 405 -20.87 2.01 -2.93
C ARG A 405 -21.40 1.84 -4.36
N PRO A 406 -21.96 2.89 -4.99
CA PRO A 406 -22.66 2.79 -6.27
C PRO A 406 -21.77 2.34 -7.45
N MET A 407 -20.43 2.41 -7.31
CA MET A 407 -19.49 1.85 -8.29
C MET A 407 -18.25 1.22 -7.63
N LEU A 408 -18.12 -0.11 -7.69
CA LEU A 408 -16.93 -0.88 -7.29
C LEU A 408 -15.75 -0.59 -8.25
N ARG A 409 -14.96 0.46 -8.02
CA ARG A 409 -13.67 0.67 -8.72
C ARG A 409 -12.53 0.85 -7.73
N GLY A 410 -11.32 0.52 -8.18
CA GLY A 410 -10.09 0.67 -7.38
C GLY A 410 -9.88 -0.52 -6.43
N ARG A 411 -9.27 -0.26 -5.26
CA ARG A 411 -8.85 -1.30 -4.31
C ARG A 411 -10.03 -1.95 -3.60
N ILE A 412 -10.99 -1.16 -3.10
CA ILE A 412 -12.17 -1.67 -2.40
C ILE A 412 -12.96 -2.62 -3.29
N GLY A 413 -13.20 -2.25 -4.56
CA GLY A 413 -13.90 -3.14 -5.50
C GLY A 413 -13.21 -4.49 -5.71
N LYS A 414 -11.86 -4.51 -5.77
CA LYS A 414 -11.09 -5.76 -5.83
C LYS A 414 -11.22 -6.59 -4.56
N TRP A 415 -11.18 -5.94 -3.39
CA TRP A 415 -11.35 -6.62 -2.11
C TRP A 415 -12.75 -7.19 -1.96
N THR A 416 -13.79 -6.42 -2.29
CA THR A 416 -15.18 -6.87 -2.28
C THR A 416 -15.36 -8.09 -3.17
N LEU A 417 -14.82 -8.06 -4.40
CA LEU A 417 -14.89 -9.20 -5.33
C LEU A 417 -14.17 -10.44 -4.78
N ALA A 418 -13.04 -10.27 -4.10
CA ALA A 418 -12.35 -11.40 -3.47
C ALA A 418 -13.11 -11.93 -2.25
N LEU A 419 -13.91 -11.09 -1.57
CA LEU A 419 -14.68 -11.49 -0.40
C LEU A 419 -15.99 -12.20 -0.74
N THR A 420 -16.45 -12.18 -2.01
CA THR A 420 -17.70 -12.86 -2.42
C THR A 420 -17.65 -14.37 -2.33
N GLU A 421 -16.46 -14.98 -2.30
CA GLU A 421 -16.31 -16.43 -2.11
C GLU A 421 -16.66 -16.90 -0.68
N PHE A 422 -16.75 -15.96 0.28
CA PHE A 422 -16.99 -16.26 1.69
C PHE A 422 -18.43 -15.94 2.10
N THR A 423 -18.98 -16.74 3.01
CA THR A 423 -20.27 -16.43 3.65
C THR A 423 -20.05 -15.53 4.86
N LEU A 424 -20.07 -14.22 4.64
CA LEU A 424 -19.84 -13.20 5.67
C LEU A 424 -21.17 -12.66 6.21
N ARG A 425 -21.26 -12.51 7.53
CA ARG A 425 -22.39 -11.88 8.23
C ARG A 425 -21.88 -10.85 9.22
N TYR A 426 -22.37 -9.63 9.15
CA TYR A 426 -22.02 -8.60 10.13
C TYR A 426 -22.77 -8.83 11.44
N VAL A 427 -22.07 -8.64 12.56
CA VAL A 427 -22.66 -8.59 13.90
C VAL A 427 -22.06 -7.39 14.63
N PRO A 428 -22.88 -6.47 15.17
CA PRO A 428 -22.37 -5.35 15.93
C PRO A 428 -21.65 -5.86 17.18
N GLN A 429 -20.50 -5.25 17.48
CA GLN A 429 -19.72 -5.58 18.66
C GLN A 429 -20.51 -5.22 19.93
N LYS A 430 -21.02 -6.25 20.62
CA LYS A 430 -21.61 -6.13 21.97
C LYS A 430 -20.52 -6.32 23.03
N ALA A 431 -20.87 -6.19 24.32
CA ALA A 431 -19.95 -6.34 25.45
C ALA A 431 -18.99 -7.53 25.28
N VAL A 432 -17.70 -7.27 25.58
CA VAL A 432 -16.60 -8.21 25.40
C VAL A 432 -16.74 -9.39 26.38
N LYS A 433 -16.68 -10.62 25.87
CA LYS A 433 -16.69 -11.83 26.69
C LYS A 433 -15.48 -12.70 26.35
N GLY A 434 -14.51 -12.78 27.26
CA GLY A 434 -13.35 -13.68 27.16
C GLY A 434 -12.01 -12.95 27.09
N GLN A 435 -11.01 -13.50 27.79
CA GLN A 435 -9.67 -12.90 27.93
C GLN A 435 -8.99 -12.67 26.58
N ALA A 436 -9.02 -13.65 25.68
CA ALA A 436 -8.42 -13.57 24.36
C ALA A 436 -8.92 -12.37 23.51
N VAL A 437 -10.20 -12.02 23.66
CA VAL A 437 -10.82 -10.89 22.97
C VAL A 437 -10.51 -9.59 23.71
N ALA A 438 -10.51 -9.60 25.04
CA ALA A 438 -10.08 -8.47 25.85
C ALA A 438 -8.63 -8.06 25.54
N ASP A 439 -7.70 -9.01 25.47
CA ASP A 439 -6.30 -8.80 25.12
C ASP A 439 -6.18 -8.26 23.68
N PHE A 440 -6.94 -8.84 22.74
CA PHE A 440 -6.97 -8.35 21.36
C PHE A 440 -7.45 -6.90 21.26
N LEU A 441 -8.49 -6.53 22.02
CA LEU A 441 -9.01 -5.16 22.02
C LEU A 441 -8.09 -4.20 22.77
N ALA A 442 -7.44 -4.64 23.85
CA ALA A 442 -6.44 -3.86 24.58
C ALA A 442 -5.19 -3.59 23.74
N ASP A 443 -4.73 -4.57 22.98
CA ASP A 443 -3.59 -4.42 22.05
C ASP A 443 -3.92 -3.59 20.80
N HIS A 444 -5.20 -3.24 20.60
CA HIS A 444 -5.65 -2.41 19.49
C HIS A 444 -6.73 -1.38 19.92
N PRO A 445 -6.36 -0.35 20.69
CA PRO A 445 -7.26 0.75 21.01
C PRO A 445 -7.70 1.43 19.70
N GLY A 446 -8.98 1.32 19.36
CA GLY A 446 -9.51 1.78 18.07
C GLY A 446 -9.70 3.29 18.01
N GLU A 447 -9.52 3.88 16.82
CA GLU A 447 -10.14 5.17 16.46
C GLU A 447 -11.67 4.97 16.46
N GLU A 448 -12.41 5.76 17.25
CA GLU A 448 -13.87 5.68 17.29
C GLU A 448 -14.47 6.18 15.98
N ILE A 449 -15.01 5.26 15.18
CA ILE A 449 -15.77 5.61 13.96
C ILE A 449 -17.25 5.72 14.35
N GLU A 450 -17.70 6.93 14.66
CA GLU A 450 -19.10 7.21 14.97
C GLU A 450 -19.96 7.19 13.69
N ASN A 451 -20.72 6.10 13.54
CA ASN A 451 -21.85 5.88 12.61
C ASN A 451 -21.57 5.90 11.09
N MET A 452 -22.35 5.09 10.36
CA MET A 452 -22.33 5.04 8.89
C MET A 452 -23.04 6.24 8.25
N ASP A 453 -24.04 6.81 8.93
CA ASP A 453 -24.85 7.93 8.39
C ASP A 453 -24.07 9.25 8.34
N SER A 454 -23.10 9.44 9.23
CA SER A 454 -22.14 10.55 9.17
C SER A 454 -21.16 10.41 7.99
N LEU A 455 -20.92 9.17 7.53
CA LEU A 455 -19.96 8.85 6.46
C LEU A 455 -20.53 8.99 5.04
N ASP A 456 -21.84 8.81 4.85
CA ASP A 456 -22.51 9.13 3.59
C ASP A 456 -22.48 10.65 3.36
N ILE A 457 -22.59 11.45 4.43
CA ILE A 457 -22.40 12.90 4.40
C ILE A 457 -20.92 13.27 4.23
N ALA A 458 -19.98 12.60 4.92
CA ALA A 458 -18.55 12.92 4.84
C ALA A 458 -17.89 12.48 3.51
N ASN A 459 -18.43 11.49 2.80
CA ASN A 459 -17.97 11.14 1.44
C ASN A 459 -18.72 11.92 0.35
N ALA A 460 -19.94 12.41 0.61
CA ALA A 460 -20.72 13.25 -0.31
C ALA A 460 -20.52 14.76 -0.12
N ASN A 461 -19.76 15.20 0.88
CA ASN A 461 -19.38 16.59 1.08
C ASN A 461 -17.85 16.73 1.09
N LEU A 462 -17.30 17.26 0.00
CA LEU A 462 -15.94 17.80 -0.04
C LEU A 462 -15.69 18.86 1.07
N LEU A 463 -16.76 19.51 1.55
CA LEU A 463 -16.74 20.47 2.66
C LEU A 463 -16.45 19.83 4.03
N THR A 464 -16.89 18.59 4.28
CA THR A 464 -16.66 17.91 5.57
C THR A 464 -15.24 17.35 5.66
N ARG A 465 -14.60 17.06 4.53
CA ARG A 465 -13.17 16.74 4.48
C ARG A 465 -12.28 17.94 4.82
N ALA A 466 -12.73 19.16 4.54
CA ALA A 466 -12.05 20.37 5.01
C ALA A 466 -12.25 20.57 6.52
N HIS A 467 -13.46 20.36 7.05
CA HIS A 467 -13.74 20.51 8.48
C HIS A 467 -13.15 19.41 9.38
N VAL A 468 -13.12 18.14 8.95
CA VAL A 468 -12.59 17.02 9.76
C VAL A 468 -11.06 16.94 9.70
N CYS A 469 -10.43 17.38 8.60
CA CYS A 469 -8.97 17.52 8.56
C CYS A 469 -8.44 18.70 9.40
N LEU A 470 -9.30 19.65 9.81
CA LEU A 470 -8.94 20.74 10.72
C LEU A 470 -9.05 20.35 12.20
N ASN A 471 -9.74 19.26 12.54
CA ASN A 471 -10.04 18.90 13.94
C ASN A 471 -9.33 17.62 14.45
N ASN A 472 -8.36 17.07 13.71
CA ASN A 472 -7.54 15.95 14.19
C ASN A 472 -6.09 16.41 14.44
N PRO A 473 -5.62 16.48 15.70
CA PRO A 473 -4.46 17.31 16.10
C PRO A 473 -3.08 16.69 15.80
N ILE A 474 -2.93 15.81 14.81
CA ILE A 474 -1.70 14.99 14.67
C ILE A 474 -0.93 15.19 13.36
N TYR A 475 -1.49 15.87 12.34
CA TYR A 475 -0.72 16.27 11.15
C TYR A 475 -1.18 17.60 10.55
N SER A 476 -1.15 18.66 11.34
CA SER A 476 -0.93 20.00 10.78
C SER A 476 0.57 20.26 10.82
N ILE A 477 1.19 20.50 9.66
CA ILE A 477 2.26 21.49 9.65
C ILE A 477 1.51 22.78 9.96
N HIS A 478 1.41 23.15 11.25
CA HIS A 478 0.93 24.48 11.62
C HIS A 478 1.92 25.46 11.00
N LEU A 479 1.55 26.04 9.84
CA LEU A 479 1.98 27.38 9.55
C LEU A 479 1.25 28.22 10.59
N THR A 480 1.93 28.58 11.67
CA THR A 480 1.41 29.59 12.58
C THR A 480 1.10 30.81 11.71
N PRO A 481 -0.16 31.28 11.67
CA PRO A 481 -0.54 32.40 10.80
C PRO A 481 0.20 33.66 11.24
N TRP A 482 0.40 34.60 10.31
CA TRP A 482 0.83 35.94 10.69
C TRP A 482 -0.29 36.60 11.48
N LYS A 483 0.03 37.36 12.53
CA LYS A 483 -0.98 38.12 13.26
C LYS A 483 -0.95 39.58 12.83
N LEU A 484 -2.11 40.13 12.49
CA LEU A 484 -2.31 41.53 12.19
C LEU A 484 -3.08 42.17 13.33
N TYR A 485 -2.43 43.08 14.06
CA TYR A 485 -3.11 43.96 15.00
C TYR A 485 -3.33 45.32 14.34
N PHE A 486 -4.54 45.86 14.41
CA PHE A 486 -4.85 47.18 13.86
C PHE A 486 -5.59 48.04 14.89
N ASP A 487 -5.38 49.36 14.82
CA ASP A 487 -6.18 50.35 15.55
C ASP A 487 -6.26 51.68 14.79
N GLY A 488 -7.38 52.38 14.93
CA GLY A 488 -7.62 53.69 14.34
C GLY A 488 -7.91 54.78 15.38
N SER A 489 -7.11 55.85 15.37
CA SER A 489 -7.29 57.01 16.25
C SER A 489 -7.68 58.27 15.47
N LYS A 490 -8.57 59.07 16.05
CA LYS A 490 -8.85 60.44 15.58
C LYS A 490 -8.82 61.41 16.75
N THR A 491 -8.09 62.51 16.57
CA THR A 491 -8.07 63.69 17.43
C THR A 491 -8.72 64.86 16.69
N ASP A 492 -8.85 66.02 17.34
CA ASP A 492 -9.44 67.22 16.69
C ASP A 492 -8.52 67.85 15.64
N LYS A 493 -7.23 67.48 15.63
CA LYS A 493 -6.21 68.05 14.73
C LYS A 493 -5.71 67.06 13.67
N ALA A 494 -5.77 65.75 13.94
CA ALA A 494 -5.22 64.73 13.03
C ALA A 494 -5.90 63.36 13.24
N SER A 495 -5.59 62.42 12.35
CA SER A 495 -6.01 61.04 12.46
C SER A 495 -4.85 60.10 12.16
N GLY A 496 -4.87 58.93 12.78
CA GLY A 496 -3.77 57.99 12.74
C GLY A 496 -4.25 56.55 12.65
N ALA A 497 -3.46 55.71 11.99
CA ALA A 497 -3.66 54.28 11.91
C ALA A 497 -2.41 53.56 12.42
N GLY A 498 -2.61 52.63 13.36
CA GLY A 498 -1.57 51.77 13.90
C GLY A 498 -1.72 50.36 13.36
N VAL A 499 -0.61 49.76 12.92
CA VAL A 499 -0.57 48.39 12.39
C VAL A 499 0.62 47.66 12.97
N VAL A 500 0.39 46.50 13.58
CA VAL A 500 1.45 45.60 14.05
C VAL A 500 1.31 44.26 13.34
N LEU A 501 2.37 43.84 12.65
CA LEU A 501 2.46 42.52 12.04
C LEU A 501 3.37 41.64 12.90
N GLU A 502 2.85 40.53 13.42
CA GLU A 502 3.63 39.55 14.16
C GLU A 502 3.87 38.33 13.27
N GLU A 503 5.14 38.02 13.01
CA GLU A 503 5.52 36.85 12.24
C GLU A 503 5.37 35.55 13.06
N PRO A 504 5.35 34.38 12.40
CA PRO A 504 5.17 33.08 13.06
C PRO A 504 6.22 32.74 14.16
N LEU A 505 7.37 33.42 14.15
CA LEU A 505 8.47 33.28 15.12
C LEU A 505 8.37 34.28 16.29
N GLY A 506 7.33 35.12 16.33
CA GLY A 506 7.05 36.07 17.40
C GLY A 506 7.74 37.44 17.27
N ILE A 507 8.36 37.75 16.12
CA ILE A 507 8.92 39.08 15.88
C ILE A 507 7.79 40.03 15.44
N ARG A 508 7.71 41.19 16.10
CA ARG A 508 6.71 42.22 15.80
C ARG A 508 7.30 43.32 14.94
N HIS A 509 6.58 43.67 13.88
CA HIS A 509 6.85 44.78 12.98
C HIS A 509 5.78 45.85 13.17
N CYS A 510 6.19 46.98 13.75
CA CYS A 510 5.29 48.07 14.12
C CYS A 510 5.32 49.19 13.08
N TYR A 511 4.13 49.57 12.59
CA TYR A 511 3.93 50.62 11.59
C TYR A 511 2.91 51.65 12.08
N SER A 512 3.19 52.92 11.81
CA SER A 512 2.33 54.04 12.19
C SER A 512 2.09 54.90 10.95
N PHE A 513 0.84 55.20 10.65
CA PHE A 513 0.43 55.95 9.47
C PHE A 513 -0.37 57.18 9.85
N GLN A 514 0.10 58.36 9.43
CA GLN A 514 -0.65 59.60 9.53
C GLN A 514 -1.64 59.69 8.36
N LEU A 515 -2.92 59.88 8.68
CA LEU A 515 -4.01 60.00 7.71
C LEU A 515 -4.29 61.50 7.47
N ASP A 516 -3.83 62.02 6.32
CA ASP A 516 -3.94 63.44 5.95
C ASP A 516 -5.28 63.75 5.26
N PHE A 517 -6.38 63.17 5.76
CA PHE A 517 -7.74 63.37 5.25
C PHE A 517 -8.77 63.26 6.39
N GLN A 518 -9.95 63.86 6.20
CA GLN A 518 -10.99 63.83 7.22
C GLN A 518 -11.55 62.41 7.41
N CYS A 519 -11.36 61.85 8.61
CA CYS A 519 -11.93 60.55 8.98
C CYS A 519 -12.66 60.61 10.33
N THR A 520 -13.62 59.71 10.51
CA THR A 520 -14.26 59.41 11.80
C THR A 520 -13.49 58.26 12.47
N ASN A 521 -13.61 58.05 13.79
CA ASN A 521 -12.97 56.90 14.48
C ASN A 521 -13.20 55.58 13.72
N ASN A 522 -14.45 55.25 13.38
CA ASN A 522 -14.78 54.02 12.63
C ASN A 522 -14.12 53.95 11.24
N ARG A 523 -13.83 55.09 10.59
CA ARG A 523 -13.14 55.12 9.30
C ARG A 523 -11.63 54.96 9.47
N ALA A 524 -11.05 55.54 10.53
CA ALA A 524 -9.65 55.33 10.89
C ALA A 524 -9.37 53.85 11.16
N GLU A 525 -10.30 53.17 11.84
CA GLU A 525 -10.24 51.74 12.15
C GLU A 525 -10.27 50.87 10.89
N TYR A 526 -11.22 51.16 9.98
CA TYR A 526 -11.26 50.50 8.67
C TYR A 526 -10.01 50.76 7.83
N GLU A 527 -9.45 51.98 7.88
CA GLU A 527 -8.20 52.31 7.18
C GLU A 527 -7.02 51.54 7.75
N ALA A 528 -6.89 51.46 9.08
CA ALA A 528 -5.82 50.69 9.73
C ALA A 528 -5.85 49.22 9.32
N LEU A 529 -7.04 48.61 9.29
CA LEU A 529 -7.22 47.26 8.80
C LEU A 529 -6.84 47.11 7.32
N ILE A 530 -7.34 48.00 6.44
CA ILE A 530 -7.09 47.92 4.99
C ILE A 530 -5.59 48.05 4.71
N ILE A 531 -4.90 48.98 5.37
CA ILE A 531 -3.46 49.16 5.25
C ILE A 531 -2.72 47.88 5.69
N GLY A 532 -3.11 47.29 6.83
CA GLY A 532 -2.51 46.05 7.31
C GLY A 532 -2.68 44.88 6.33
N LEU A 533 -3.88 44.74 5.77
CA LEU A 533 -4.17 43.71 4.75
C LEU A 533 -3.38 43.94 3.45
N GLU A 534 -3.25 45.17 2.98
CA GLU A 534 -2.45 45.50 1.79
C GLU A 534 -0.98 45.11 1.97
N MET A 535 -0.40 45.45 3.12
CA MET A 535 0.98 45.11 3.45
C MET A 535 1.21 43.59 3.47
N LEU A 536 0.27 42.82 4.01
CA LEU A 536 0.36 41.36 4.03
C LEU A 536 0.23 40.76 2.62
N VAL A 537 -0.63 41.31 1.76
CA VAL A 537 -0.74 40.88 0.35
C VAL A 537 0.55 41.19 -0.42
N GLU A 538 1.15 42.38 -0.23
CA GLU A 538 2.43 42.75 -0.84
C GLU A 538 3.57 41.83 -0.40
N LEU A 539 3.56 41.34 0.84
CA LEU A 539 4.50 40.36 1.36
C LEU A 539 4.25 38.93 0.87
N GLY A 540 3.18 38.69 0.10
CA GLY A 540 2.82 37.38 -0.44
C GLY A 540 2.32 36.39 0.61
N ILE A 541 1.82 36.88 1.74
CA ILE A 541 1.36 36.07 2.87
C ILE A 541 -0.03 35.47 2.56
N GLN A 542 -0.19 34.18 2.82
CA GLN A 542 -1.41 33.43 2.44
C GLN A 542 -2.34 33.08 3.62
N SER A 543 -1.88 33.20 4.87
CA SER A 543 -2.66 32.91 6.08
C SER A 543 -2.43 33.98 7.16
N VAL A 544 -3.51 34.57 7.66
CA VAL A 544 -3.48 35.67 8.65
C VAL A 544 -4.58 35.56 9.71
N GLU A 545 -4.22 35.88 10.95
CA GLU A 545 -5.13 36.11 12.08
C GLU A 545 -5.23 37.62 12.35
N ILE A 546 -6.44 38.17 12.27
CA ILE A 546 -6.72 39.61 12.38
C ILE A 546 -7.27 39.93 13.76
N LEU A 547 -6.60 40.82 14.49
CA LEU A 547 -6.87 41.14 15.87
C LEU A 547 -7.14 42.64 15.99
N GLY A 548 -8.23 43.02 16.65
CA GLY A 548 -8.56 44.42 16.90
C GLY A 548 -9.59 44.58 18.01
N ASP A 549 -9.67 45.77 18.59
CA ASP A 549 -10.62 46.15 19.65
C ASP A 549 -11.90 46.80 19.10
N SER A 550 -11.95 47.08 17.79
CA SER A 550 -13.14 47.60 17.12
C SER A 550 -14.19 46.51 16.84
N MET A 551 -15.08 46.26 17.81
CA MET A 551 -16.17 45.28 17.64
C MET A 551 -17.05 45.55 16.41
N LEU A 552 -17.23 46.82 16.03
CA LEU A 552 -18.00 47.20 14.84
C LEU A 552 -17.37 46.67 13.56
N VAL A 553 -16.08 46.92 13.34
CA VAL A 553 -15.35 46.55 12.12
C VAL A 553 -15.29 45.04 11.98
N LEU A 554 -14.90 44.34 13.05
CA LEU A 554 -14.77 42.89 13.06
C LEU A 554 -16.11 42.19 12.78
N LYS A 555 -17.21 42.60 13.43
CA LYS A 555 -18.53 42.01 13.20
C LYS A 555 -19.12 42.35 11.83
N GLN A 556 -18.81 43.52 11.26
CA GLN A 556 -19.23 43.86 9.90
C GLN A 556 -18.49 43.01 8.85
N ILE A 557 -17.19 42.76 9.07
CA ILE A 557 -16.40 41.89 8.19
C ILE A 557 -16.87 40.44 8.28
N ALA A 558 -17.11 39.94 9.51
CA ALA A 558 -17.69 38.62 9.77
C ALA A 558 -19.08 38.43 9.12
N GLY A 559 -19.77 39.52 8.78
CA GLY A 559 -21.12 39.50 8.21
C GLY A 559 -22.23 39.40 9.25
N GLU A 560 -21.90 39.50 10.54
CA GLU A 560 -22.85 39.52 11.65
C GLU A 560 -23.59 40.85 11.73
N TYR A 561 -22.89 41.97 11.48
CA TYR A 561 -23.48 43.31 11.48
C TYR A 561 -23.70 43.84 10.06
N LYS A 562 -24.90 44.37 9.81
CA LYS A 562 -25.22 45.07 8.55
C LYS A 562 -24.61 46.47 8.57
N CYS A 563 -23.89 46.84 7.51
CA CYS A 563 -23.41 48.21 7.33
C CYS A 563 -24.49 49.07 6.67
N LEU A 564 -25.18 49.88 7.47
CA LEU A 564 -26.24 50.78 7.00
C LEU A 564 -25.72 52.13 6.50
N SER A 565 -24.51 52.53 6.90
CA SER A 565 -23.90 53.79 6.47
C SER A 565 -23.29 53.62 5.07
N PRO A 566 -23.76 54.35 4.04
CA PRO A 566 -23.20 54.29 2.70
C PRO A 566 -21.71 54.62 2.67
N SER A 567 -21.29 55.55 3.55
CA SER A 567 -19.90 55.98 3.64
C SER A 567 -18.94 54.94 4.25
N LEU A 568 -19.44 53.99 5.07
CA LEU A 568 -18.65 52.88 5.59
C LEU A 568 -18.76 51.63 4.71
N ALA A 569 -19.82 51.51 3.91
CA ALA A 569 -20.03 50.37 3.03
C ALA A 569 -18.87 50.20 2.03
N VAL A 570 -18.32 51.32 1.53
CA VAL A 570 -17.20 51.29 0.59
C VAL A 570 -15.92 50.75 1.23
N TYR A 571 -15.67 51.05 2.51
CA TYR A 571 -14.55 50.49 3.28
C TYR A 571 -14.73 49.00 3.57
N LEU A 572 -15.95 48.58 3.91
CA LEU A 572 -16.26 47.15 4.11
C LEU A 572 -16.07 46.34 2.82
N ILE A 573 -16.45 46.90 1.66
CA ILE A 573 -16.22 46.28 0.35
C ILE A 573 -14.71 46.17 0.08
N ALA A 574 -13.93 47.24 0.33
CA ALA A 574 -12.49 47.23 0.15
C ALA A 574 -11.80 46.15 1.00
N ALA A 575 -12.14 46.07 2.29
CA ALA A 575 -11.60 45.07 3.22
C ALA A 575 -11.98 43.65 2.79
N ARG A 576 -13.25 43.40 2.39
CA ARG A 576 -13.69 42.08 1.91
C ARG A 576 -13.00 41.64 0.62
N ASN A 577 -12.75 42.56 -0.30
CA ASN A 577 -12.01 42.27 -1.53
C ASN A 577 -10.54 41.91 -1.23
N LEU A 578 -9.92 42.52 -0.22
CA LEU A 578 -8.58 42.12 0.23
C LEU A 578 -8.58 40.74 0.88
N LEU A 579 -9.59 40.45 1.70
CA LEU A 579 -9.71 39.16 2.38
C LEU A 579 -9.84 37.97 1.40
N THR A 580 -10.33 38.20 0.16
CA THR A 580 -10.38 37.14 -0.86
C THR A 580 -9.03 36.73 -1.43
N GLU A 581 -7.97 37.53 -1.22
CA GLU A 581 -6.61 37.20 -1.67
C GLU A 581 -5.90 36.20 -0.73
N PHE A 582 -6.41 36.00 0.49
CA PHE A 582 -5.85 35.08 1.48
C PHE A 582 -6.49 33.69 1.39
N ARG A 583 -5.69 32.64 1.62
CA ARG A 583 -6.15 31.24 1.63
C ARG A 583 -6.89 30.91 2.93
N GLU A 584 -6.46 31.49 4.04
CA GLU A 584 -7.02 31.29 5.37
C GLU A 584 -7.00 32.62 6.13
N THR A 585 -8.14 33.03 6.68
CA THR A 585 -8.30 34.25 7.47
C THR A 585 -9.11 33.93 8.71
N THR A 586 -8.58 34.28 9.87
CA THR A 586 -9.32 34.31 11.12
C THR A 586 -9.36 35.75 11.64
N TRP A 587 -10.36 36.08 12.43
CA TRP A 587 -10.46 37.38 13.06
C TRP A 587 -11.04 37.24 14.46
N GLU A 588 -10.48 37.95 15.42
CA GLU A 588 -10.88 37.89 16.82
C GLU A 588 -10.89 39.30 17.42
N HIS A 589 -11.93 39.56 18.21
CA HIS A 589 -12.05 40.80 18.96
C HIS A 589 -11.29 40.67 20.27
N ILE A 590 -10.27 41.50 20.46
CA ILE A 590 -9.44 41.51 21.67
C ILE A 590 -9.73 42.72 22.56
N PRO A 591 -9.60 42.61 23.89
CA PRO A 591 -9.67 43.76 24.78
C PRO A 591 -8.62 44.81 24.42
N ARG A 592 -8.93 46.09 24.66
CA ARG A 592 -8.04 47.22 24.37
C ARG A 592 -6.66 47.12 25.03
N GLU A 593 -6.60 46.49 26.21
CA GLU A 593 -5.36 46.21 26.96
C GLU A 593 -4.43 45.26 26.19
N GLU A 594 -4.98 44.34 25.42
CA GLU A 594 -4.25 43.37 24.60
C GLU A 594 -3.86 43.96 23.22
N ASN A 595 -4.56 45.01 22.75
CA ASN A 595 -4.26 45.74 21.52
C ASN A 595 -3.37 47.00 21.74
N PHE A 596 -2.69 47.08 22.89
CA PHE A 596 -2.00 48.30 23.33
C PHE A 596 -1.00 48.86 22.30
N ALA A 597 -0.22 47.98 21.66
CA ALA A 597 0.82 48.38 20.71
C ALA A 597 0.25 49.03 19.43
N ALA A 598 -0.86 48.51 18.87
CA ALA A 598 -1.49 49.14 17.72
C ALA A 598 -2.13 50.49 18.11
N ASN A 599 -2.74 50.55 19.30
CA ASN A 599 -3.34 51.78 19.80
C ASN A 599 -2.33 52.89 20.08
N GLU A 600 -1.17 52.58 20.66
CA GLU A 600 -0.09 53.57 20.81
C GLU A 600 0.38 54.12 19.45
N LEU A 601 0.56 53.25 18.45
CA LEU A 601 0.99 53.64 17.11
C LEU A 601 -0.03 54.55 16.40
N ALA A 602 -1.33 54.28 16.58
CA ALA A 602 -2.40 55.12 16.04
C ALA A 602 -2.44 56.49 16.74
N GLN A 603 -2.24 56.52 18.07
CA GLN A 603 -2.21 57.75 18.86
C GLN A 603 -1.02 58.64 18.52
N VAL A 604 0.18 58.06 18.36
CA VAL A 604 1.40 58.77 17.90
C VAL A 604 1.17 59.40 16.53
N ALA A 605 0.59 58.67 15.57
CA ALA A 605 0.26 59.21 14.25
C ALA A 605 -0.77 60.36 14.30
N SER A 606 -1.69 60.34 15.27
CA SER A 606 -2.70 61.39 15.47
C SER A 606 -2.21 62.60 16.31
N GLY A 607 -0.93 62.63 16.69
CA GLY A 607 -0.26 63.78 17.31
C GLY A 607 -0.23 63.81 18.84
N ILE A 608 -0.37 62.66 19.51
CA ILE A 608 -0.31 62.56 20.99
C ILE A 608 1.14 62.27 21.44
N GLN A 609 1.70 63.06 22.38
CA GLN A 609 3.03 62.85 22.97
C GLN A 609 3.01 61.72 24.00
N MET A 610 3.94 60.76 23.89
CA MET A 610 4.05 59.58 24.77
C MET A 610 5.23 59.70 25.78
N PRO A 611 5.22 58.94 26.89
CA PRO A 611 6.33 58.84 27.85
C PRO A 611 7.60 58.20 27.25
N GLU A 612 8.78 58.58 27.75
CA GLU A 612 10.12 58.32 27.16
C GLU A 612 10.59 56.84 27.08
N ASP A 613 9.85 55.88 27.65
CA ASP A 613 10.31 54.47 27.74
C ASP A 613 9.90 53.57 26.56
N CYS A 614 9.09 54.03 25.61
CA CYS A 614 8.51 53.19 24.55
C CYS A 614 9.19 53.30 23.17
N VAL A 615 10.51 53.59 23.13
CA VAL A 615 11.26 53.76 21.87
C VAL A 615 12.20 52.59 21.62
N GLN A 616 11.66 51.40 21.36
CA GLN A 616 12.42 50.35 20.67
C GLN A 616 11.60 49.71 19.55
N ARG A 617 11.92 50.17 18.32
CA ARG A 617 11.54 49.66 16.98
C ARG A 617 10.20 50.14 16.37
N ILE A 618 10.07 51.46 16.14
CA ILE A 618 9.20 51.98 15.07
C ILE A 618 9.93 51.82 13.74
N ILE A 619 9.43 51.00 12.80
CA ILE A 619 10.17 50.66 11.56
C ILE A 619 9.83 51.60 10.40
N LYS A 620 8.66 52.26 10.38
CA LYS A 620 8.31 53.27 9.36
C LYS A 620 7.13 54.15 9.78
N ILE A 621 7.27 55.47 9.66
CA ILE A 621 6.15 56.42 9.68
C ILE A 621 5.75 56.70 8.22
N GLY A 622 4.57 56.25 7.82
CA GLY A 622 4.02 56.54 6.49
C GLY A 622 3.02 57.70 6.54
N ARG A 623 2.90 58.46 5.45
CA ARG A 623 1.80 59.42 5.24
C ARG A 623 0.88 58.92 4.15
N LYS A 624 -0.43 58.88 4.42
CA LYS A 624 -1.47 58.59 3.43
C LYS A 624 -2.26 59.87 3.17
N SER A 625 -2.07 60.46 1.99
CA SER A 625 -2.73 61.69 1.54
C SER A 625 -4.14 61.46 0.97
N LEU A 626 -4.51 60.21 0.68
CA LEU A 626 -5.82 59.82 0.17
C LEU A 626 -6.32 58.55 0.89
N PRO A 627 -7.65 58.43 1.13
CA PRO A 627 -8.28 57.20 1.61
C PRO A 627 -7.98 55.99 0.70
N SER A 628 -7.72 54.82 1.30
CA SER A 628 -7.40 53.58 0.56
C SER A 628 -8.52 53.12 -0.37
N VAL A 629 -9.75 53.53 -0.07
CA VAL A 629 -10.94 53.34 -0.91
C VAL A 629 -10.86 54.11 -2.24
N LEU A 630 -10.37 55.36 -2.23
CA LEU A 630 -10.25 56.19 -3.43
C LEU A 630 -9.07 55.78 -4.30
N THR A 631 -7.97 55.30 -3.70
CA THR A 631 -6.83 54.72 -4.44
C THR A 631 -7.24 53.52 -5.30
N ARG A 632 -8.33 52.84 -4.93
CA ARG A 632 -8.92 51.71 -5.66
C ARG A 632 -9.97 52.10 -6.70
N GLY A 633 -10.17 53.40 -6.97
CA GLY A 633 -11.13 53.89 -7.97
C GLY A 633 -12.60 53.68 -7.59
N MET A 634 -12.92 53.55 -6.30
CA MET A 634 -14.29 53.43 -5.82
C MET A 634 -14.88 54.83 -5.54
N GLU A 635 -15.90 55.24 -6.31
CA GLU A 635 -16.64 56.49 -6.07
C GLU A 635 -17.57 56.37 -4.84
N ILE A 636 -17.74 57.48 -4.11
CA ILE A 636 -18.49 57.55 -2.84
C ILE A 636 -20.03 57.50 -3.08
N GLU A 637 -20.48 57.62 -4.33
CA GLU A 637 -21.90 57.46 -4.69
C GLU A 637 -22.22 56.02 -5.07
N VAL A 638 -22.51 55.19 -4.06
CA VAL A 638 -23.06 53.86 -4.28
C VAL A 638 -24.59 53.94 -4.24
N ASN A 639 -25.20 53.93 -5.42
CA ASN A 639 -26.61 53.55 -5.58
C ASN A 639 -26.82 52.19 -4.92
N SER A 640 -27.77 52.12 -3.99
CA SER A 640 -28.16 50.92 -3.25
C SER A 640 -28.83 49.90 -4.18
N ALA A 641 -28.05 49.26 -5.04
CA ALA A 641 -28.41 47.97 -5.60
C ALA A 641 -27.82 46.91 -4.69
N LEU A 642 -28.70 46.21 -3.97
CA LEU A 642 -28.40 44.93 -3.34
C LEU A 642 -27.59 44.09 -4.33
N ILE A 643 -26.34 43.77 -3.99
CA ILE A 643 -25.55 42.78 -4.72
C ILE A 643 -26.23 41.43 -4.46
N THR A 644 -27.24 41.10 -5.27
CA THR A 644 -27.74 39.73 -5.36
C THR A 644 -26.60 38.87 -5.88
N LYS A 645 -26.22 37.87 -5.08
CA LYS A 645 -25.36 36.78 -5.52
C LYS A 645 -25.92 36.23 -6.83
N ASP A 646 -25.13 36.24 -7.89
CA ASP A 646 -25.49 35.66 -9.17
C ASP A 646 -25.40 34.11 -9.08
N ASP A 647 -26.26 33.50 -8.25
CA ASP A 647 -26.37 32.05 -8.08
C ASP A 647 -27.43 31.51 -9.03
N TRP A 648 -26.99 30.79 -10.06
CA TRP A 648 -27.84 30.20 -11.09
C TRP A 648 -28.94 29.26 -10.54
N ARG A 649 -28.79 28.77 -9.30
CA ARG A 649 -29.76 27.90 -8.64
C ARG A 649 -31.00 28.65 -8.17
N GLU A 650 -30.86 29.92 -7.77
CA GLU A 650 -31.90 30.70 -7.10
C GLU A 650 -33.20 30.84 -7.92
N PRO A 651 -33.16 31.16 -9.23
CA PRO A 651 -34.38 31.19 -10.04
C PRO A 651 -35.11 29.84 -10.14
N ILE A 652 -34.36 28.73 -10.12
CA ILE A 652 -34.90 27.36 -10.23
C ILE A 652 -35.50 26.93 -8.88
N MET A 653 -34.80 27.19 -7.78
CA MET A 653 -35.28 26.90 -6.42
C MET A 653 -36.56 27.67 -6.12
N THR A 654 -36.60 28.98 -6.42
CA THR A 654 -37.78 29.82 -6.22
C THR A 654 -38.98 29.31 -7.01
N TYR A 655 -38.81 28.86 -8.26
CA TYR A 655 -39.90 28.27 -9.04
C TYR A 655 -40.37 26.92 -8.50
N LEU A 656 -39.45 26.06 -8.04
CA LEU A 656 -39.80 24.75 -7.46
C LEU A 656 -40.52 24.88 -6.11
N GLN A 657 -40.19 25.90 -5.32
CA GLN A 657 -40.85 26.20 -4.04
C GLN A 657 -42.18 26.96 -4.22
N TYR A 658 -42.25 27.87 -5.20
CA TYR A 658 -43.40 28.74 -5.44
C TYR A 658 -43.80 28.74 -6.94
N PRO A 659 -44.38 27.64 -7.45
CA PRO A 659 -44.69 27.48 -8.88
C PRO A 659 -45.79 28.44 -9.40
N THR A 660 -46.49 29.14 -8.50
CA THR A 660 -47.52 30.14 -8.81
C THR A 660 -46.96 31.52 -9.15
N LEU A 661 -45.67 31.78 -8.92
CA LEU A 661 -45.05 33.06 -9.24
C LEU A 661 -44.75 33.21 -10.76
N PRO A 662 -44.87 34.42 -11.32
CA PRO A 662 -44.47 34.68 -12.71
C PRO A 662 -43.00 34.34 -12.92
N SER A 663 -42.71 33.36 -13.78
CA SER A 663 -41.36 32.90 -14.06
C SER A 663 -41.12 32.81 -15.57
N GLU A 664 -39.88 33.10 -15.98
CA GLU A 664 -39.47 33.00 -17.38
C GLU A 664 -39.73 31.59 -17.93
N LYS A 665 -40.17 31.51 -19.19
CA LYS A 665 -40.43 30.23 -19.88
C LYS A 665 -39.21 29.30 -19.84
N ARG A 666 -38.00 29.86 -19.88
CA ARG A 666 -36.73 29.12 -19.80
C ARG A 666 -36.53 28.43 -18.45
N VAL A 667 -36.81 29.11 -17.34
CA VAL A 667 -36.69 28.58 -15.97
C VAL A 667 -37.68 27.43 -15.76
N ARG A 668 -38.92 27.60 -16.23
CA ARG A 668 -39.97 26.56 -16.16
C ARG A 668 -39.58 25.28 -16.89
N ILE A 669 -38.99 25.39 -18.07
CA ILE A 669 -38.51 24.23 -18.85
C ILE A 669 -37.31 23.58 -18.15
N MET A 670 -36.36 24.38 -17.66
CA MET A 670 -35.18 23.85 -16.96
C MET A 670 -35.57 23.08 -15.70
N ALA A 671 -36.47 23.63 -14.89
CA ALA A 671 -36.91 23.08 -13.61
C ALA A 671 -37.46 21.65 -13.70
N THR A 672 -37.98 21.22 -14.87
CA THR A 672 -38.42 19.82 -15.09
C THR A 672 -37.34 18.77 -14.88
N ASN A 673 -36.06 19.14 -14.99
CA ASN A 673 -34.92 18.25 -14.81
C ASN A 673 -34.33 18.29 -13.38
N TYR A 674 -34.91 19.11 -12.50
CA TYR A 674 -34.42 19.34 -11.14
C TYR A 674 -35.51 19.07 -10.11
N LEU A 675 -35.10 18.76 -8.89
CA LEU A 675 -35.97 18.56 -7.73
C LEU A 675 -35.32 19.13 -6.48
N MET A 676 -36.14 19.48 -5.49
CA MET A 676 -35.68 19.86 -4.16
C MET A 676 -35.57 18.62 -3.27
N TRP A 677 -34.42 18.43 -2.63
CA TRP A 677 -34.17 17.32 -1.70
C TRP A 677 -33.36 17.82 -0.51
N ASN A 678 -33.90 17.73 0.71
CA ASN A 678 -33.26 18.24 1.93
C ASN A 678 -32.72 19.67 1.79
N GLU A 679 -33.54 20.60 1.30
CA GLU A 679 -33.20 22.01 1.04
C GLU A 679 -32.15 22.25 -0.06
N ASP A 680 -31.59 21.20 -0.67
CA ASP A 680 -30.66 21.29 -1.80
C ASP A 680 -31.36 21.09 -3.15
N LEU A 681 -30.86 21.77 -4.19
CA LEU A 681 -31.27 21.54 -5.58
C LEU A 681 -30.54 20.32 -6.16
N VAL A 682 -31.27 19.36 -6.70
CA VAL A 682 -30.72 18.10 -7.25
C VAL A 682 -31.18 17.90 -8.69
N ARG A 683 -30.29 17.46 -9.57
CA ARG A 683 -30.59 17.14 -10.97
C ARG A 683 -30.72 15.63 -11.17
N LYS A 684 -31.79 15.17 -11.82
CA LYS A 684 -31.91 13.77 -12.26
C LYS A 684 -31.13 13.56 -13.57
N SER A 685 -30.17 12.63 -13.54
CA SER A 685 -29.43 12.23 -14.75
C SER A 685 -30.27 11.29 -15.64
N LYS A 686 -29.81 11.04 -16.88
CA LYS A 686 -30.43 10.07 -17.80
C LYS A 686 -30.38 8.63 -17.25
N ASP A 687 -29.41 8.34 -16.39
CA ASP A 687 -29.21 7.04 -15.74
C ASP A 687 -29.90 6.98 -14.36
N GLU A 688 -30.87 7.87 -14.11
CA GLU A 688 -31.63 8.04 -12.86
C GLU A 688 -30.82 8.41 -11.61
N VAL A 689 -29.50 8.55 -11.70
CA VAL A 689 -28.65 9.05 -10.61
C VAL A 689 -28.98 10.50 -10.28
N LEU A 690 -29.13 10.80 -8.99
CA LEU A 690 -29.36 12.13 -8.44
C LEU A 690 -28.03 12.87 -8.23
N LEU A 691 -27.92 14.08 -8.78
CA LEU A 691 -26.70 14.90 -8.71
C LEU A 691 -26.97 16.23 -7.98
N ARG A 692 -26.27 16.50 -6.88
CA ARG A 692 -26.38 17.75 -6.11
C ARG A 692 -25.87 18.94 -6.93
N CYS A 693 -26.66 20.01 -6.99
CA CYS A 693 -26.32 21.21 -7.75
C CYS A 693 -25.49 22.19 -6.92
N LEU A 694 -24.31 22.55 -7.44
CA LEU A 694 -23.35 23.42 -6.74
C LEU A 694 -23.44 24.87 -7.21
N GLY A 695 -23.28 25.81 -6.27
CA GLY A 695 -23.11 27.23 -6.51
C GLY A 695 -21.67 27.60 -6.89
N LYS A 696 -21.46 28.87 -7.26
CA LYS A 696 -20.18 29.37 -7.79
C LYS A 696 -18.97 29.13 -6.89
N THR A 697 -19.11 29.43 -5.60
CA THR A 697 -18.05 29.24 -4.61
C THR A 697 -17.79 27.77 -4.33
N GLU A 698 -18.83 26.94 -4.35
CA GLU A 698 -18.75 25.51 -4.05
C GLU A 698 -18.06 24.73 -5.17
N TYR A 699 -18.46 24.95 -6.42
CA TYR A 699 -17.84 24.22 -7.53
C TYR A 699 -16.38 24.59 -7.74
N MET A 700 -15.96 25.82 -7.41
CA MET A 700 -14.55 26.23 -7.45
C MET A 700 -13.70 25.44 -6.45
N LYS A 701 -14.20 25.27 -5.22
CA LYS A 701 -13.55 24.42 -4.21
C LYS A 701 -13.47 22.96 -4.67
N VAL A 702 -14.56 22.43 -5.23
CA VAL A 702 -14.60 21.04 -5.74
C VAL A 702 -13.62 20.83 -6.90
N MET A 703 -13.50 21.79 -7.82
CA MET A 703 -12.52 21.72 -8.90
C MET A 703 -11.09 21.77 -8.37
N GLY A 704 -10.80 22.67 -7.42
CA GLY A 704 -9.46 22.76 -6.81
C GLY A 704 -9.03 21.48 -6.10
N GLU A 705 -9.89 20.90 -5.26
CA GLU A 705 -9.55 19.65 -4.57
C GLU A 705 -9.42 18.46 -5.55
N THR A 706 -10.23 18.42 -6.61
CA THR A 706 -10.14 17.36 -7.63
C THR A 706 -8.89 17.51 -8.51
N HIS A 707 -8.44 18.75 -8.76
CA HIS A 707 -7.30 19.05 -9.60
C HIS A 707 -5.97 18.95 -8.84
N GLU A 708 -5.87 19.65 -7.70
CA GLU A 708 -4.63 19.93 -6.94
C GLU A 708 -4.67 19.42 -5.49
N GLY A 709 -5.81 18.90 -5.03
CA GLY A 709 -5.95 18.38 -3.67
C GLY A 709 -5.06 17.18 -3.37
N ILE A 710 -5.16 16.62 -2.16
CA ILE A 710 -4.27 15.55 -1.66
C ILE A 710 -4.31 14.29 -2.55
N CYS A 711 -5.43 14.07 -3.24
CA CYS A 711 -5.61 13.00 -4.23
C CYS A 711 -5.72 13.52 -5.69
N GLY A 712 -5.56 14.82 -5.89
CA GLY A 712 -5.48 15.48 -7.19
C GLY A 712 -4.15 15.14 -7.87
N ALA A 713 -4.22 14.83 -9.16
CA ALA A 713 -3.02 14.55 -9.97
C ALA A 713 -3.00 15.47 -11.19
N HIS A 714 -3.35 16.74 -10.99
CA HIS A 714 -3.53 17.73 -12.05
C HIS A 714 -4.42 17.20 -13.18
N GLN A 715 -5.63 16.74 -12.80
CA GLN A 715 -6.54 16.08 -13.73
C GLN A 715 -6.94 17.06 -14.85
N GLY A 716 -6.71 16.69 -16.11
CA GLY A 716 -7.13 17.51 -17.24
C GLY A 716 -8.66 17.74 -17.27
N GLY A 717 -9.10 18.90 -17.76
CA GLY A 717 -10.48 19.38 -17.57
C GLY A 717 -11.62 18.41 -17.92
N ARG A 718 -11.49 17.62 -19.00
CA ARG A 718 -12.49 16.59 -19.35
C ARG A 718 -12.55 15.47 -18.31
N LYS A 719 -11.40 15.01 -17.82
CA LYS A 719 -11.30 13.95 -16.81
C LYS A 719 -11.77 14.45 -15.44
N MET A 720 -11.47 15.70 -15.12
CA MET A 720 -11.96 16.37 -13.92
C MET A 720 -13.49 16.46 -13.89
N CYS A 721 -14.10 16.94 -14.98
CA CYS A 721 -15.57 16.98 -15.12
C CYS A 721 -16.21 15.59 -14.95
N TRP A 722 -15.60 14.55 -15.56
CA TRP A 722 -16.06 13.17 -15.40
C TRP A 722 -15.98 12.68 -13.95
N LEU A 723 -14.89 12.99 -13.22
CA LEU A 723 -14.73 12.64 -11.81
C LEU A 723 -15.77 13.34 -10.93
N ILE A 724 -15.98 14.64 -11.13
CA ILE A 724 -16.90 15.45 -10.32
C ILE A 724 -18.34 14.97 -10.50
N ARG A 725 -18.78 14.65 -11.72
CA ARG A 725 -20.10 14.03 -11.95
C ARG A 725 -20.23 12.69 -11.25
N ARG A 726 -19.15 11.90 -11.22
CA ARG A 726 -19.12 10.59 -10.56
C ARG A 726 -19.17 10.70 -9.03
N TYR A 727 -18.73 11.82 -8.48
CA TYR A 727 -18.91 12.15 -7.05
C TYR A 727 -20.32 12.67 -6.73
N GLY A 728 -21.22 12.74 -7.72
CA GLY A 728 -22.61 13.11 -7.48
C GLY A 728 -22.90 14.61 -7.57
N TYR A 729 -22.02 15.41 -8.17
CA TYR A 729 -22.21 16.86 -8.29
C TYR A 729 -22.59 17.29 -9.71
N PHE A 730 -23.25 18.44 -9.83
CA PHE A 730 -23.65 19.04 -11.10
C PHE A 730 -23.67 20.58 -11.08
N TRP A 731 -23.32 21.21 -12.21
CA TRP A 731 -23.71 22.59 -12.54
C TRP A 731 -23.66 22.78 -14.08
N PRO A 732 -24.38 23.78 -14.65
CA PRO A 732 -24.58 23.89 -16.10
C PRO A 732 -23.29 24.01 -16.93
N THR A 733 -22.32 24.78 -16.46
CA THR A 733 -21.07 25.10 -17.18
C THR A 733 -19.89 24.20 -16.82
N MET A 734 -20.11 23.12 -16.06
CA MET A 734 -19.08 22.24 -15.48
C MET A 734 -17.95 21.84 -16.41
N LEU A 735 -18.26 21.41 -17.64
CA LEU A 735 -17.21 21.01 -18.58
C LEU A 735 -16.32 22.19 -18.98
N LYS A 736 -16.92 23.34 -19.27
CA LYS A 736 -16.20 24.57 -19.64
C LYS A 736 -15.35 25.04 -18.47
N ASP A 737 -15.92 25.06 -17.26
CA ASP A 737 -15.24 25.53 -16.06
C ASP A 737 -14.08 24.61 -15.69
N CYS A 738 -14.24 23.29 -15.78
CA CYS A 738 -13.16 22.35 -15.53
C CYS A 738 -12.00 22.50 -16.53
N ILE A 739 -12.30 22.78 -17.80
CA ILE A 739 -11.28 23.03 -18.83
C ILE A 739 -10.56 24.34 -18.55
N ASN A 740 -11.30 25.40 -18.21
CA ASN A 740 -10.72 26.71 -17.90
C ASN A 740 -9.85 26.66 -16.64
N TYR A 741 -10.31 25.97 -15.60
CA TYR A 741 -9.55 25.78 -14.36
C TYR A 741 -8.21 25.08 -14.62
N SER A 742 -8.23 23.97 -15.35
CA SER A 742 -7.00 23.24 -15.73
C SER A 742 -6.06 24.06 -16.64
N LYS A 743 -6.60 24.97 -17.47
CA LYS A 743 -5.80 25.90 -18.28
C LYS A 743 -5.22 27.06 -17.46
N GLY A 744 -5.92 27.50 -16.41
CA GLY A 744 -5.46 28.54 -15.51
C GLY A 744 -4.46 28.06 -14.46
N CYS A 745 -4.35 26.75 -14.22
CA CYS A 745 -3.43 26.19 -13.24
C CYS A 745 -1.96 26.41 -13.64
N GLU A 746 -1.24 27.20 -12.83
CA GLU A 746 0.17 27.54 -13.06
C GLU A 746 1.06 26.30 -13.14
N ALA A 747 0.86 25.32 -12.24
CA ALA A 747 1.64 24.09 -12.24
C ALA A 747 1.45 23.28 -13.53
N CYS A 748 0.23 23.25 -14.08
CA CYS A 748 -0.04 22.64 -15.38
C CYS A 748 0.57 23.42 -16.55
N GLN A 749 0.58 24.74 -16.50
CA GLN A 749 1.19 25.56 -17.55
C GLN A 749 2.72 25.47 -17.53
N ARG A 750 3.33 25.44 -16.35
CA ARG A 750 4.79 25.38 -16.17
C ARG A 750 5.39 24.02 -16.52
N HIS A 751 4.71 22.93 -16.16
CA HIS A 751 5.20 21.55 -16.37
C HIS A 751 4.56 20.86 -17.58
N GLY A 752 3.57 21.48 -18.21
CA GLY A 752 2.92 20.98 -19.40
C GLY A 752 3.87 21.03 -20.61
N PRO A 753 3.88 20.01 -21.48
CA PRO A 753 4.65 20.07 -22.72
C PRO A 753 4.10 21.20 -23.62
N ILE A 754 4.97 22.05 -24.14
CA ILE A 754 4.61 23.09 -25.11
C ILE A 754 3.99 22.40 -26.33
N GLN A 755 2.67 22.53 -26.51
CA GLN A 755 1.99 22.02 -27.68
C GLN A 755 2.25 22.97 -28.86
N GLN A 756 3.26 22.68 -29.67
CA GLN A 756 3.32 23.21 -31.02
C GLN A 756 2.31 22.45 -31.87
N ALA A 757 1.06 22.90 -31.88
CA ALA A 757 0.08 22.41 -32.84
C ALA A 757 0.54 22.87 -34.24
N PRO A 758 0.75 21.97 -35.22
CA PRO A 758 1.06 22.39 -36.59
C PRO A 758 -0.13 23.16 -37.18
N SER A 759 0.15 24.09 -38.10
CA SER A 759 -0.85 24.97 -38.73
C SER A 759 -1.86 24.27 -39.65
N VAL A 760 -1.78 22.93 -39.78
CA VAL A 760 -2.55 22.15 -40.75
C VAL A 760 -3.46 21.14 -40.03
N PRO A 761 -4.76 21.04 -40.41
CA PRO A 761 -5.66 20.05 -39.84
C PRO A 761 -5.15 18.61 -40.04
N MET A 762 -5.21 17.82 -38.97
CA MET A 762 -4.71 16.45 -38.94
C MET A 762 -5.64 15.51 -39.73
N ASN A 763 -5.09 14.81 -40.72
CA ASN A 763 -5.82 13.75 -41.42
C ASN A 763 -5.84 12.47 -40.57
N PRO A 764 -7.00 11.96 -40.14
CA PRO A 764 -7.06 10.77 -39.31
C PRO A 764 -6.75 9.51 -40.13
N VAL A 765 -5.76 8.71 -39.69
CA VAL A 765 -5.57 7.34 -40.19
C VAL A 765 -6.66 6.46 -39.58
N VAL A 766 -7.72 6.19 -40.34
CA VAL A 766 -8.82 5.33 -39.91
C VAL A 766 -8.54 3.88 -40.32
N LYS A 767 -8.28 3.01 -39.33
CA LYS A 767 -8.28 1.56 -39.48
C LYS A 767 -9.53 1.02 -38.75
N PRO A 768 -10.53 0.47 -39.45
CA PRO A 768 -11.85 0.21 -38.84
C PRO A 768 -11.96 -1.10 -38.03
N TRP A 769 -10.94 -1.96 -38.00
CA TRP A 769 -10.95 -3.18 -37.18
C TRP A 769 -9.54 -3.58 -36.71
N PRO A 770 -9.41 -4.42 -35.65
CA PRO A 770 -8.15 -4.86 -35.07
C PRO A 770 -7.16 -5.43 -36.08
N PHE A 771 -5.87 -5.15 -35.88
CA PHE A 771 -4.72 -5.73 -36.60
C PHE A 771 -4.66 -5.48 -38.11
N ARG A 772 -5.59 -4.66 -38.63
CA ARG A 772 -5.62 -4.27 -40.04
C ARG A 772 -4.40 -3.44 -40.43
N GLY A 773 -3.86 -2.64 -39.52
CA GLY A 773 -2.71 -1.81 -39.83
C GLY A 773 -1.80 -1.60 -38.63
N TRP A 774 -0.51 -1.60 -38.90
CA TRP A 774 0.52 -1.49 -37.87
C TRP A 774 1.41 -0.28 -38.11
N ALA A 775 1.81 0.38 -37.03
CA ALA A 775 2.86 1.39 -37.02
C ALA A 775 4.11 0.74 -36.42
N MET A 776 5.22 0.72 -37.16
CA MET A 776 6.44 0.02 -36.74
C MET A 776 7.65 0.95 -36.74
N ASP A 777 8.52 0.80 -35.74
CA ASP A 777 9.68 1.65 -35.52
C ASP A 777 10.79 0.91 -34.75
N LEU A 778 12.02 1.43 -34.82
CA LEU A 778 13.19 0.91 -34.09
C LEU A 778 13.60 1.86 -32.98
N ILE A 779 13.67 1.36 -31.75
CA ILE A 779 14.26 2.10 -30.64
C ILE A 779 15.79 1.94 -30.70
N GLY A 780 16.48 3.08 -30.73
CA GLY A 780 17.92 3.22 -31.01
C GLY A 780 18.89 2.46 -30.10
N LYS A 781 20.19 2.61 -30.39
CA LYS A 781 21.27 1.77 -29.84
C LYS A 781 21.43 1.93 -28.32
N ILE A 782 20.95 0.93 -27.58
CA ILE A 782 21.01 0.87 -26.11
C ILE A 782 22.44 0.57 -25.67
N TYR A 783 23.00 1.44 -24.83
CA TYR A 783 24.33 1.29 -24.22
C TYR A 783 24.28 1.37 -22.68
N PRO A 784 24.97 0.47 -21.96
CA PRO A 784 25.67 -0.71 -22.47
C PRO A 784 24.69 -1.77 -23.02
N ALA A 785 25.17 -2.62 -23.93
CA ALA A 785 24.35 -3.71 -24.46
C ALA A 785 23.94 -4.68 -23.33
N SER A 786 22.80 -5.36 -23.50
CA SER A 786 22.36 -6.38 -22.54
C SER A 786 23.36 -7.52 -22.41
N SER A 787 23.22 -8.35 -21.37
CA SER A 787 24.06 -9.56 -21.16
C SER A 787 24.04 -10.55 -22.33
N GLN A 788 23.05 -10.46 -23.22
CA GLN A 788 22.93 -11.25 -24.45
C GLN A 788 23.26 -10.45 -25.73
N GLN A 789 23.88 -9.27 -25.59
CA GLN A 789 24.29 -8.37 -26.67
C GLN A 789 23.16 -7.75 -27.51
N HIS A 790 21.90 -7.81 -27.05
CA HIS A 790 20.83 -7.01 -27.67
C HIS A 790 21.08 -5.52 -27.45
N CYS A 791 21.01 -4.74 -28.53
CA CYS A 791 21.27 -3.30 -28.52
C CYS A 791 20.17 -2.47 -29.20
N PHE A 792 19.14 -3.10 -29.77
CA PHE A 792 17.98 -2.41 -30.33
C PHE A 792 16.69 -3.08 -29.89
N ILE A 793 15.56 -2.38 -30.01
CA ILE A 793 14.23 -2.96 -29.80
C ILE A 793 13.38 -2.59 -31.02
N ILE A 794 12.84 -3.60 -31.70
CA ILE A 794 11.81 -3.38 -32.71
C ILE A 794 10.45 -3.33 -32.04
N VAL A 795 9.63 -2.35 -32.40
CA VAL A 795 8.30 -2.13 -31.83
C VAL A 795 7.29 -2.00 -32.97
N ALA A 796 6.18 -2.72 -32.88
CA ALA A 796 5.03 -2.57 -33.76
C ALA A 796 3.75 -2.37 -32.94
N THR A 797 2.97 -1.36 -33.30
CA THR A 797 1.72 -0.99 -32.61
C THR A 797 0.56 -1.02 -33.58
N ASP A 798 -0.50 -1.77 -33.24
CA ASP A 798 -1.73 -1.79 -34.03
C ASP A 798 -2.49 -0.45 -33.93
N TYR A 799 -2.93 0.08 -35.07
CA TYR A 799 -3.62 1.36 -35.13
C TYR A 799 -5.00 1.35 -34.44
N PHE A 800 -5.72 0.21 -34.41
CA PHE A 800 -7.07 0.14 -33.85
C PHE A 800 -7.06 -0.16 -32.35
N THR A 801 -6.51 -1.31 -31.95
CA THR A 801 -6.50 -1.80 -30.56
C THR A 801 -5.49 -1.10 -29.67
N LYS A 802 -4.48 -0.44 -30.25
CA LYS A 802 -3.28 0.05 -29.56
C LYS A 802 -2.46 -1.08 -28.92
N TRP A 803 -2.64 -2.32 -29.37
CA TRP A 803 -1.81 -3.44 -28.98
C TRP A 803 -0.37 -3.24 -29.45
N VAL A 804 0.61 -3.58 -28.61
CA VAL A 804 2.03 -3.33 -28.86
C VAL A 804 2.81 -4.63 -28.79
N GLU A 805 3.54 -4.94 -29.87
CA GLU A 805 4.52 -6.00 -29.94
C GLU A 805 5.93 -5.40 -29.91
N ALA A 806 6.82 -5.93 -29.08
CA ALA A 806 8.18 -5.46 -28.97
C ALA A 806 9.17 -6.61 -28.78
N LYS A 807 10.24 -6.65 -29.58
CA LYS A 807 11.28 -7.69 -29.51
C LYS A 807 12.67 -7.05 -29.42
N PRO A 808 13.53 -7.43 -28.46
CA PRO A 808 14.92 -6.99 -28.45
C PRO A 808 15.70 -7.68 -29.57
N ILE A 809 16.50 -6.93 -30.33
CA ILE A 809 17.31 -7.43 -31.45
C ILE A 809 18.78 -7.01 -31.31
N LYS A 810 19.68 -7.80 -31.89
CA LYS A 810 21.14 -7.56 -31.84
C LYS A 810 21.62 -6.62 -32.94
N THR A 811 20.98 -6.65 -34.11
CA THR A 811 21.34 -5.90 -35.31
C THR A 811 20.09 -5.42 -36.02
N THR A 812 20.15 -4.25 -36.66
CA THR A 812 19.04 -3.69 -37.45
C THR A 812 19.10 -4.16 -38.90
N THR A 813 19.30 -5.45 -39.14
CA THR A 813 19.30 -6.01 -40.51
C THR A 813 17.87 -6.24 -40.98
N SER A 814 17.64 -6.18 -42.29
CA SER A 814 16.32 -6.42 -42.88
C SER A 814 15.76 -7.81 -42.55
N GLN A 815 16.63 -8.82 -42.49
CA GLN A 815 16.23 -10.20 -42.18
C GLN A 815 15.62 -10.33 -40.77
N GLU A 816 16.16 -9.63 -39.78
CA GLU A 816 15.62 -9.63 -38.41
C GLU A 816 14.24 -8.97 -38.36
N ILE A 817 14.01 -7.93 -39.17
CA ILE A 817 12.73 -7.23 -39.28
C ILE A 817 11.69 -8.12 -39.97
N ILE A 818 12.08 -8.79 -41.07
CA ILE A 818 11.22 -9.76 -41.77
C ILE A 818 10.80 -10.87 -40.81
N THR A 819 11.77 -11.46 -40.10
CA THR A 819 11.52 -12.51 -39.10
C THR A 819 10.56 -12.02 -38.01
N PHE A 820 10.70 -10.78 -37.54
CA PHE A 820 9.77 -10.18 -36.58
C PHE A 820 8.34 -10.05 -37.15
N ILE A 821 8.19 -9.57 -38.38
CA ILE A 821 6.86 -9.43 -39.02
C ILE A 821 6.21 -10.80 -39.20
N GLU A 822 6.96 -11.79 -39.67
CA GLU A 822 6.45 -13.15 -39.87
C GLU A 822 6.02 -13.80 -38.55
N GLU A 823 6.91 -13.84 -37.56
CA GLU A 823 6.66 -14.53 -36.27
C GLU A 823 5.65 -13.77 -35.39
N GLN A 824 5.78 -12.44 -35.28
CA GLN A 824 5.06 -11.67 -34.27
C GLN A 824 3.79 -11.02 -34.80
N ILE A 825 3.69 -10.79 -36.12
CA ILE A 825 2.52 -10.17 -36.73
C ILE A 825 1.73 -11.22 -37.52
N ILE A 826 2.32 -11.78 -38.57
CA ILE A 826 1.59 -12.63 -39.53
C ILE A 826 1.14 -13.96 -38.90
N GLN A 827 2.04 -14.69 -38.24
CA GLN A 827 1.69 -15.99 -37.64
C GLN A 827 0.69 -15.87 -36.47
N ARG A 828 0.67 -14.73 -35.78
CA ARG A 828 -0.15 -14.51 -34.58
C ARG A 828 -1.49 -13.84 -34.86
N PHE A 829 -1.51 -12.86 -35.76
CA PHE A 829 -2.66 -11.98 -35.99
C PHE A 829 -3.15 -12.00 -37.44
N GLY A 830 -2.44 -12.70 -38.33
CA GLY A 830 -2.74 -12.75 -39.76
C GLY A 830 -2.05 -11.63 -40.56
N ILE A 831 -2.24 -11.68 -41.88
CA ILE A 831 -1.64 -10.73 -42.81
C ILE A 831 -2.32 -9.35 -42.67
N PRO A 832 -1.59 -8.27 -42.35
CA PRO A 832 -2.17 -6.93 -42.24
C PRO A 832 -2.48 -6.33 -43.62
N GLU A 833 -3.31 -5.28 -43.68
CA GLU A 833 -3.52 -4.52 -44.92
C GLU A 833 -2.34 -3.58 -45.19
N SER A 834 -1.78 -2.97 -44.13
CA SER A 834 -0.67 -2.06 -44.27
C SER A 834 0.22 -1.98 -43.04
N ILE A 835 1.53 -1.90 -43.24
CA ILE A 835 2.50 -1.59 -42.19
C ILE A 835 3.11 -0.23 -42.52
N THR A 836 3.03 0.72 -41.59
CA THR A 836 3.63 2.04 -41.70
C THR A 836 4.98 2.05 -40.98
N THR A 837 6.05 2.42 -41.67
CA THR A 837 7.41 2.53 -41.11
C THR A 837 8.00 3.91 -41.38
N ASP A 838 9.13 4.21 -40.73
CA ASP A 838 9.98 5.29 -41.18
C ASP A 838 10.78 4.89 -42.43
N ARG A 839 11.66 5.79 -42.89
CA ARG A 839 12.57 5.54 -44.03
C ARG A 839 13.92 4.95 -43.61
N GLY A 840 13.98 4.21 -42.50
CA GLY A 840 15.18 3.49 -42.09
C GLY A 840 15.63 2.52 -43.19
N SER A 841 16.93 2.46 -43.50
CA SER A 841 17.48 1.64 -44.58
C SER A 841 17.10 0.16 -44.49
N SER A 842 16.92 -0.35 -43.27
CA SER A 842 16.48 -1.71 -42.97
C SER A 842 15.03 -1.99 -43.39
N PHE A 843 14.17 -0.97 -43.41
CA PHE A 843 12.76 -1.07 -43.84
C PHE A 843 12.57 -0.88 -45.36
N ILE A 844 13.56 -0.33 -46.08
CA ILE A 844 13.50 -0.06 -47.54
C ILE A 844 14.34 -1.07 -48.35
N SER A 845 14.79 -2.16 -47.74
CA SER A 845 15.54 -3.18 -48.47
C SER A 845 14.69 -3.88 -49.53
N ARG A 846 15.35 -4.42 -50.58
CA ARG A 846 14.66 -5.23 -51.61
C ARG A 846 13.93 -6.41 -50.98
N ASP A 847 14.57 -7.11 -50.05
CA ASP A 847 13.97 -8.24 -49.33
C ASP A 847 12.66 -7.88 -48.60
N MET A 848 12.56 -6.68 -48.02
CA MET A 848 11.34 -6.19 -47.37
C MET A 848 10.22 -5.89 -48.37
N LEU A 849 10.56 -5.38 -49.56
CA LEU A 849 9.60 -5.12 -50.64
C LEU A 849 9.11 -6.44 -51.24
N ASP A 850 10.03 -7.38 -51.50
CA ASP A 850 9.72 -8.71 -52.03
C ASP A 850 8.79 -9.48 -51.05
N MET A 851 9.03 -9.37 -49.75
CA MET A 851 8.17 -9.94 -48.71
C MET A 851 6.77 -9.28 -48.67
N ALA A 852 6.70 -7.95 -48.75
CA ALA A 852 5.43 -7.24 -48.79
C ALA A 852 4.59 -7.60 -50.04
N GLU A 853 5.26 -7.81 -51.18
CA GLU A 853 4.63 -8.29 -52.42
C GLU A 853 4.15 -9.75 -52.29
N ALA A 854 4.98 -10.64 -51.73
CA ALA A 854 4.66 -12.04 -51.51
C ALA A 854 3.44 -12.22 -50.59
N PHE A 855 3.37 -11.47 -49.48
CA PHE A 855 2.24 -11.51 -48.54
C PHE A 855 1.10 -10.54 -48.90
N LYS A 856 1.25 -9.72 -49.95
CA LYS A 856 0.24 -8.77 -50.46
C LYS A 856 -0.24 -7.72 -49.45
N PHE A 857 0.63 -7.18 -48.61
CA PHE A 857 0.32 -6.03 -47.75
C PHE A 857 1.04 -4.76 -48.20
N LYS A 858 0.47 -3.58 -47.87
CA LYS A 858 1.05 -2.29 -48.28
C LYS A 858 2.09 -1.81 -47.26
N LEU A 859 3.35 -1.68 -47.67
CA LEU A 859 4.36 -1.00 -46.87
C LEU A 859 4.29 0.52 -47.11
N LEU A 860 3.83 1.26 -46.10
CA LEU A 860 3.67 2.72 -46.15
C LEU A 860 4.86 3.37 -45.46
N GLN A 861 5.49 4.35 -46.10
CA GLN A 861 6.67 5.03 -45.54
C GLN A 861 6.30 6.46 -45.13
N SER A 862 6.69 6.86 -43.92
CA SER A 862 6.64 8.27 -43.52
C SER A 862 7.66 9.10 -44.31
N THR A 863 7.32 10.34 -44.66
CA THR A 863 8.28 11.25 -45.30
C THR A 863 9.23 11.84 -44.25
N PRO A 864 10.52 12.12 -44.58
CA PRO A 864 11.53 12.54 -43.60
C PRO A 864 11.19 13.77 -42.75
N TYR A 865 10.32 14.66 -43.25
CA TYR A 865 9.90 15.90 -42.57
C TYR A 865 8.54 15.80 -41.86
N TYR A 866 7.85 14.66 -41.95
CA TYR A 866 6.53 14.43 -41.34
C TYR A 866 6.53 13.14 -40.50
N ALA A 867 7.33 13.14 -39.43
CA ALA A 867 7.40 12.05 -38.45
C ALA A 867 6.02 11.69 -37.84
N GLN A 868 5.08 12.65 -37.86
CA GLN A 868 3.68 12.51 -37.41
C GLN A 868 2.93 11.33 -38.07
N ALA A 869 3.30 10.91 -39.28
CA ALA A 869 2.66 9.77 -39.96
C ALA A 869 2.91 8.43 -39.23
N ASN A 870 4.01 8.30 -38.48
CA ASN A 870 4.32 7.15 -37.62
C ASN A 870 4.10 7.44 -36.12
N GLY A 871 3.30 8.46 -35.78
CA GLY A 871 3.17 8.95 -34.41
C GLY A 871 2.66 7.93 -33.38
N GLN A 872 2.04 6.82 -33.82
CA GLN A 872 1.62 5.74 -32.91
C GLN A 872 2.79 4.89 -32.41
N ALA A 873 3.74 4.56 -33.28
CA ALA A 873 4.96 3.88 -32.87
C ALA A 873 5.80 4.79 -31.97
N GLU A 874 5.94 6.07 -32.32
CA GLU A 874 6.65 7.05 -31.48
C GLU A 874 6.02 7.24 -30.09
N SER A 875 4.69 7.28 -30.01
CA SER A 875 3.98 7.38 -28.72
C SER A 875 4.23 6.15 -27.85
N SER A 876 4.25 4.97 -28.46
CA SER A 876 4.58 3.70 -27.79
C SER A 876 6.04 3.70 -27.32
N ASN A 877 6.96 4.16 -28.17
CA ASN A 877 8.39 4.28 -27.87
C ASN A 877 8.66 5.23 -26.69
N LYS A 878 7.95 6.37 -26.60
CA LYS A 878 8.04 7.29 -25.45
C LYS A 878 7.66 6.62 -24.13
N ASN A 879 6.69 5.69 -24.13
CA ASN A 879 6.33 4.94 -22.93
C ASN A 879 7.41 3.91 -22.54
N PHE A 880 8.03 3.24 -23.52
CA PHE A 880 9.18 2.36 -23.27
C PHE A 880 10.39 3.13 -22.73
N GLN A 881 10.71 4.27 -23.34
CA GLN A 881 11.83 5.14 -22.91
C GLN A 881 11.60 5.73 -21.50
N LYS A 882 10.37 6.13 -21.16
CA LYS A 882 10.05 6.59 -19.79
C LYS A 882 10.19 5.48 -18.76
N ARG A 883 9.90 4.23 -19.13
CA ARG A 883 10.06 3.06 -18.25
C ARG A 883 11.51 2.57 -18.17
N SER A 884 12.34 2.82 -19.18
CA SER A 884 13.76 2.43 -19.20
C SER A 884 14.68 3.33 -18.36
N ASN A 885 14.23 4.49 -17.87
CA ASN A 885 14.93 5.26 -16.83
C ASN A 885 14.97 4.56 -15.45
N TRP A 886 14.40 3.37 -15.34
CA TRP A 886 14.70 2.40 -14.29
C TRP A 886 15.71 1.38 -14.84
N HIS A 887 17.00 1.75 -14.81
CA HIS A 887 18.08 0.83 -15.14
C HIS A 887 17.97 -0.46 -14.28
N ASP A 888 18.11 -1.61 -14.96
CA ASP A 888 18.32 -3.00 -14.47
C ASP A 888 17.17 -4.03 -14.51
N SER A 889 15.90 -3.70 -14.76
CA SER A 889 14.82 -4.71 -14.60
C SER A 889 14.14 -5.23 -15.89
N LEU A 890 14.33 -4.64 -17.06
CA LEU A 890 13.52 -4.97 -18.24
C LEU A 890 14.14 -6.03 -19.18
N CYS A 891 15.46 -6.23 -19.17
CA CYS A 891 16.12 -7.22 -20.04
C CYS A 891 15.95 -8.68 -19.60
N SER A 892 15.32 -8.97 -18.45
CA SER A 892 15.20 -10.32 -17.89
C SER A 892 13.81 -10.94 -17.95
N ASN A 893 12.75 -10.18 -18.27
CA ASN A 893 11.37 -10.62 -18.10
C ASN A 893 10.49 -10.56 -19.38
N LEU A 894 11.10 -10.51 -20.56
CA LEU A 894 10.39 -10.79 -21.81
C LEU A 894 10.94 -12.12 -22.37
N ARG A 895 10.27 -13.21 -22.01
CA ARG A 895 10.34 -14.51 -22.68
C ARG A 895 8.91 -14.90 -23.09
N PRO A 896 8.76 -15.61 -24.22
CA PRO A 896 7.56 -15.63 -25.08
C PRO A 896 6.25 -15.96 -24.38
#